data_AF-A0A3M7M5L1-F1
#
_entry.id   AF-A0A3M7M5L1-F1
#
_cell.length_a   1.000
_cell.length_b   1.000
_cell.length_c   1.000
_cell.angle_alpha   90.00
_cell.angle_beta   90.00
_cell.angle_gamma   90.00
#
_symmetry.space_group_name_H-M   'P 1'
#
loop_
_entity.id
_entity.type
_entity.pdbx_description
1 polymer ?
#
loop_
_entity_poly.entity_id
_entity_poly.type
_entity_poly.pdbx_seq_one_letter_code
_entity_poly.pdbx_strand_id
1 'polypeptide(L)'
;MDGSASPFWRTASNSATSPPNKKVIGASYSHADILNFSSLSVAGSNSRPRTPPSATHSRESSTAPSRSSKTISPRPPRATYSYFMNDTHQDWDEGDEDDADNMFEDDEDEFGLPSIANMRRKGRRKQTTKAKDSGGNVSRDSANATAWRGIDSGDIAEERGIPNYPTAKKTEGKILRPQYQEILRDPANSLHLISHPTVPPNASAKQIEEHSARTTRINKFKRILQASTISLSDLRDSAWSGVPSEVRAMTWQVLLGYLPTSSERRVATLERKRKEYLEGVRQAFERGTSSSTSAGATGLTSGATYSSANRGRGRGLDEAIWHQISIDVPRTNPHLELYSYEATQRSLERILYVWAIRHPASGYVQGINDLVTPFWQVFLGAYISDPDIEFGMDPGQLPKQVLDAVEADSFWCLTKLLDGIQDNYIAHQPGIQRSVSSLRDLTTRIDDQLAKHLQNEGVEFIQFSFRWMNCLLMREISVKNTIRMWDTYLAEEDGFSSFHLYVCAAFLVKWSDQLRKMDFQEIMMFLQSLPTRQWTEKDIELLLSEAFIWQSLFKGSGAHLKNTGSAGSGQQGIVTCRIANQKFRTMISNARRRRSAHLPPRPVLCSWQHSSFPFRISVGSGNAWGLYGPNDELGALNMLTPSVVKAAAQEIQTGDRVSLDWYLNLPSYPSFNRPSFSWKMINKSHPDGTKRTVNDDHLDFNTQCSTQWDGFRHYGYQSAKKYYGGRSQADIESSGVIGIDRVAHAGGITTRAVILDYPRYLERKGEEEVYCMQAKSIGAEVLDEMLKESGVKPRDGDLLLLRTGFTRDYEKLGEEERRALKEKAPQFLGVRSDEGVLKWIWENGFMAVASDAPSFEMAPLVGPHTAPGNLWAEKPWEKELQGGGLLHQVVLGGWGVMIGEMFDLERLCETSQRLGRNTCFVSSVPLKVPGGVASPPNAVAIF
;
A
#
# COMPACT_ATOMS: atom_id res chain seq x y z
N MET A 1 -51.68 -14.85 27.42
CA MET A 1 -52.30 -16.19 27.23
C MET A 1 -51.38 -16.99 26.31
N ASP A 2 -50.14 -17.27 26.71
CA ASP A 2 -49.65 -18.02 27.90
C ASP A 2 -49.78 -19.54 27.65
N GLY A 3 -48.73 -20.35 27.77
CA GLY A 3 -47.32 -20.03 28.05
C GLY A 3 -46.65 -21.16 28.86
N SER A 4 -45.31 -21.17 28.91
CA SER A 4 -44.47 -22.08 29.73
C SER A 4 -44.59 -23.59 29.42
N ALA A 5 -43.67 -24.47 29.81
CA ALA A 5 -42.22 -24.34 29.99
C ALA A 5 -41.57 -25.74 29.94
N SER A 6 -40.25 -25.79 29.80
CA SER A 6 -39.43 -26.98 30.08
C SER A 6 -39.46 -27.32 31.58
N PRO A 7 -39.30 -28.60 31.95
CA PRO A 7 -38.38 -28.91 33.04
C PRO A 7 -37.29 -29.94 32.69
N PHE A 8 -36.19 -29.84 33.44
CA PHE A 8 -34.89 -30.45 33.23
C PHE A 8 -34.66 -31.72 34.09
N TRP A 9 -33.59 -32.47 33.77
CA TRP A 9 -32.87 -33.46 34.59
C TRP A 9 -33.57 -34.76 35.08
N ARG A 10 -33.04 -35.91 34.64
CA ARG A 10 -32.17 -36.78 35.49
C ARG A 10 -31.49 -37.91 34.69
N THR A 11 -30.65 -38.69 35.36
CA THR A 11 -29.51 -39.45 34.80
C THR A 11 -29.69 -40.97 34.71
N ALA A 12 -29.22 -41.54 33.59
CA ALA A 12 -28.44 -42.78 33.44
C ALA A 12 -28.86 -44.13 34.09
N SER A 13 -28.90 -45.18 33.26
CA SER A 13 -28.31 -46.51 33.57
C SER A 13 -28.12 -47.35 32.28
N ASN A 14 -27.27 -48.38 32.34
CA ASN A 14 -26.77 -49.11 31.15
C ASN A 14 -27.55 -50.39 30.81
N SER A 15 -27.61 -50.72 29.52
CA SER A 15 -27.34 -52.08 29.02
C SER A 15 -26.84 -52.00 27.57
N ALA A 16 -26.03 -52.96 27.11
CA ALA A 16 -25.25 -52.84 25.88
C ALA A 16 -25.49 -53.99 24.89
N THR A 17 -25.35 -53.71 23.59
CA THR A 17 -25.05 -54.72 22.55
C THR A 17 -24.55 -54.03 21.26
N SER A 18 -23.40 -54.45 20.75
CA SER A 18 -22.82 -54.07 19.44
C SER A 18 -23.11 -55.19 18.42
N PRO A 19 -23.20 -54.97 17.09
CA PRO A 19 -22.05 -54.55 16.23
C PRO A 19 -22.49 -53.74 14.97
N PRO A 20 -21.73 -53.63 13.85
CA PRO A 20 -20.28 -53.72 13.61
C PRO A 20 -19.66 -52.42 13.03
N ASN A 21 -18.33 -52.38 12.91
CA ASN A 21 -17.59 -51.22 12.38
C ASN A 21 -17.78 -50.95 10.87
N LYS A 22 -18.04 -49.68 10.51
CA LYS A 22 -17.58 -49.08 9.24
C LYS A 22 -16.54 -48.01 9.55
N LYS A 23 -15.31 -48.14 9.02
CA LYS A 23 -14.30 -47.09 9.11
C LYS A 23 -14.62 -45.98 8.11
N VAL A 24 -14.92 -44.79 8.61
CA VAL A 24 -14.76 -43.54 7.86
C VAL A 24 -13.41 -42.95 8.28
N ILE A 25 -12.50 -42.73 7.32
CA ILE A 25 -11.20 -42.12 7.59
C ILE A 25 -11.33 -40.61 7.39
N GLY A 26 -11.60 -39.89 8.47
CA GLY A 26 -11.41 -38.44 8.54
C GLY A 26 -9.96 -38.14 8.91
N ALA A 27 -9.19 -37.55 8.00
CA ALA A 27 -7.81 -37.13 8.28
C ALA A 27 -7.78 -35.67 8.77
N SER A 28 -7.85 -35.50 10.09
CA SER A 28 -7.58 -34.21 10.75
C SER A 28 -6.08 -33.91 10.75
N TYR A 29 -5.68 -32.69 10.38
CA TYR A 29 -4.33 -32.17 10.61
C TYR A 29 -4.37 -30.84 11.39
N SER A 30 -3.31 -30.58 12.16
CA SER A 30 -3.31 -29.60 13.24
C SER A 30 -2.95 -28.19 12.78
N HIS A 31 -3.69 -27.21 13.29
CA HIS A 31 -3.28 -25.80 13.36
C HIS A 31 -3.29 -25.33 14.81
N ALA A 32 -2.18 -25.53 15.52
CA ALA A 32 -1.91 -24.86 16.79
C ALA A 32 -0.40 -24.87 17.09
N ASP A 33 0.20 -23.69 17.03
CA ASP A 33 1.12 -23.25 18.08
C ASP A 33 0.61 -21.86 18.50
N ILE A 34 0.18 -21.73 19.76
CA ILE A 34 -0.59 -20.59 20.27
C ILE A 34 0.26 -19.81 21.26
N LEU A 35 0.44 -18.51 21.01
CA LEU A 35 0.93 -17.59 22.04
C LEU A 35 -0.18 -17.38 23.09
N ASN A 36 0.05 -17.89 24.29
CA ASN A 36 -0.95 -17.97 25.35
C ASN A 36 -1.06 -16.66 26.14
N PHE A 37 -2.24 -16.03 26.10
CA PHE A 37 -2.59 -14.85 26.90
C PHE A 37 -3.79 -15.11 27.83
N SER A 38 -3.54 -15.84 28.92
CA SER A 38 -4.28 -15.66 30.17
C SER A 38 -3.55 -14.61 31.03
N SER A 39 -4.20 -13.64 31.69
CA SER A 39 -5.64 -13.46 31.93
C SER A 39 -6.04 -11.98 32.06
N LEU A 40 -7.26 -11.65 31.65
CA LEU A 40 -7.94 -10.39 31.96
C LEU A 40 -9.36 -10.67 32.43
N SER A 41 -9.68 -10.23 33.66
CA SER A 41 -11.05 -10.13 34.15
C SER A 41 -11.12 -9.12 35.30
N VAL A 42 -11.63 -7.92 35.04
CA VAL A 42 -11.83 -6.86 36.04
C VAL A 42 -13.31 -6.61 36.25
N ALA A 43 -13.79 -6.89 37.47
CA ALA A 43 -15.07 -6.46 38.02
C ALA A 43 -14.95 -6.48 39.57
N GLY A 44 -15.67 -5.67 40.36
CA GLY A 44 -16.61 -4.62 39.96
C GLY A 44 -17.29 -3.97 41.17
N SER A 45 -16.63 -2.98 41.80
CA SER A 45 -17.15 -2.05 42.83
C SER A 45 -17.40 -2.54 44.28
N ASN A 46 -17.38 -1.56 45.20
CA ASN A 46 -18.02 -1.50 46.53
C ASN A 46 -17.59 -2.46 47.67
N SER A 47 -16.60 -2.04 48.47
CA SER A 47 -16.80 -1.63 49.89
C SER A 47 -15.51 -1.19 50.62
N ARG A 48 -15.66 -0.55 51.79
CA ARG A 48 -14.64 -0.02 52.73
C ARG A 48 -15.21 -0.18 54.17
N PRO A 49 -14.48 0.06 55.29
CA PRO A 49 -13.03 0.17 55.51
C PRO A 49 -12.49 -0.63 56.73
N ARG A 50 -11.15 -0.72 56.94
CA ARG A 50 -10.45 -0.40 58.22
C ARG A 50 -8.92 -0.65 58.18
N THR A 51 -8.21 0.04 59.06
CA THR A 51 -6.78 -0.01 59.47
C THR A 51 -6.74 0.25 61.00
N PRO A 52 -5.61 0.45 61.76
CA PRO A 52 -4.15 0.40 61.51
C PRO A 52 -3.43 -0.46 62.63
N PRO A 53 -2.26 -0.15 63.26
CA PRO A 53 -1.03 0.64 62.94
C PRO A 53 0.36 -0.03 63.28
N SER A 54 1.47 0.73 63.11
CA SER A 54 2.81 0.68 63.78
C SER A 54 4.00 0.09 62.96
N ALA A 55 5.28 0.52 63.02
CA ALA A 55 6.02 1.70 63.58
C ALA A 55 7.56 1.55 63.22
N THR A 56 8.55 2.49 63.27
CA THR A 56 8.73 3.98 63.25
C THR A 56 10.25 4.36 63.13
N HIS A 57 10.60 5.60 62.72
CA HIS A 57 11.91 6.33 62.90
C HIS A 57 13.20 5.88 62.13
N SER A 58 14.31 6.68 62.05
CA SER A 58 14.53 8.00 61.36
C SER A 58 15.98 8.58 61.50
N ARG A 59 16.53 9.27 60.46
CA ARG A 59 17.68 10.27 60.45
C ARG A 59 19.13 9.77 60.77
N GLU A 60 20.28 10.47 60.55
CA GLU A 60 20.85 11.46 59.57
C GLU A 60 22.40 11.64 59.84
N SER A 61 23.23 12.09 58.88
CA SER A 61 24.63 12.66 59.01
C SER A 61 25.83 11.78 59.50
N SER A 62 27.15 12.16 59.43
CA SER A 62 27.98 12.78 58.36
C SER A 62 29.53 12.75 58.61
N THR A 63 30.35 12.99 57.55
CA THR A 63 31.70 13.65 57.48
C THR A 63 33.03 13.13 58.14
N ALA A 64 33.98 12.73 57.25
CA ALA A 64 35.42 13.18 57.16
C ALA A 64 36.57 12.51 58.04
N PRO A 65 37.89 12.73 57.79
CA PRO A 65 38.69 11.78 56.96
C PRO A 65 40.18 11.47 57.33
N SER A 66 40.79 10.51 56.60
CA SER A 66 42.25 10.16 56.49
C SER A 66 42.88 9.42 57.68
N ARG A 67 43.91 8.53 57.60
CA ARG A 67 44.83 7.91 56.59
C ARG A 67 45.45 6.68 57.32
N SER A 68 46.03 5.58 56.80
CA SER A 68 46.21 4.86 55.51
C SER A 68 46.87 3.46 55.86
N SER A 69 47.28 2.47 55.04
CA SER A 69 47.45 2.24 53.58
C SER A 69 47.60 0.71 53.27
N LYS A 70 47.92 0.34 52.01
CA LYS A 70 48.50 -0.92 51.49
C LYS A 70 47.73 -2.28 51.55
N THR A 71 46.97 -2.49 50.45
CA THR A 71 47.00 -3.65 49.51
C THR A 71 46.52 -5.06 49.93
N ILE A 72 45.33 -5.44 49.42
CA ILE A 72 45.07 -6.46 48.36
C ILE A 72 43.64 -6.22 47.81
N SER A 73 43.34 -6.49 46.53
CA SER A 73 42.14 -5.93 45.85
C SER A 73 41.37 -6.90 44.91
N PRO A 74 40.02 -6.90 44.94
CA PRO A 74 39.20 -7.37 43.80
C PRO A 74 37.88 -6.60 43.52
N ARG A 75 37.66 -6.11 42.27
CA ARG A 75 36.37 -5.65 41.66
C ARG A 75 35.64 -4.44 42.35
N PRO A 76 34.52 -3.87 41.81
CA PRO A 76 33.97 -3.89 40.43
C PRO A 76 33.91 -2.50 39.70
N PRO A 77 32.80 -1.71 39.50
CA PRO A 77 32.48 -1.20 38.14
C PRO A 77 32.04 0.29 37.93
N ARG A 78 32.06 0.71 36.64
CA ARG A 78 31.16 1.67 35.93
C ARG A 78 31.51 3.20 35.87
N ALA A 79 31.43 3.73 34.63
CA ALA A 79 31.03 5.10 34.18
C ALA A 79 32.06 6.21 33.77
N THR A 80 31.84 6.70 32.53
CA THR A 80 32.01 8.08 31.95
C THR A 80 33.37 8.78 31.73
N TYR A 81 33.66 8.98 30.43
CA TYR A 81 34.00 10.23 29.68
C TYR A 81 35.15 11.20 30.09
N SER A 82 36.02 11.45 29.09
CA SER A 82 36.86 12.65 28.84
C SER A 82 38.16 12.88 29.63
N TYR A 83 39.05 13.63 28.95
CA TYR A 83 40.42 14.06 29.28
C TYR A 83 41.47 12.91 29.26
N PHE A 84 42.64 13.05 28.62
CA PHE A 84 43.22 14.19 27.86
C PHE A 84 44.01 13.71 26.61
N MET A 85 44.32 14.68 25.74
CA MET A 85 45.33 14.68 24.65
C MET A 85 46.73 14.18 25.13
N ASN A 86 47.72 13.88 24.28
CA ASN A 86 48.13 14.54 23.02
C ASN A 86 48.98 13.61 22.11
N ASP A 87 49.56 14.19 21.03
CA ASP A 87 50.59 13.65 20.12
C ASP A 87 50.15 12.51 19.17
N THR A 88 50.47 12.50 17.86
CA THR A 88 50.95 13.53 16.90
C THR A 88 50.03 13.44 15.65
N HIS A 89 49.69 14.48 14.88
CA HIS A 89 50.50 15.38 14.05
C HIS A 89 51.42 14.67 13.03
N GLN A 90 51.45 15.20 11.80
CA GLN A 90 52.11 14.66 10.58
C GLN A 90 51.47 13.37 10.01
N ASP A 91 51.33 13.19 8.70
CA ASP A 91 51.70 14.03 7.55
C ASP A 91 50.51 14.39 6.64
N TRP A 92 50.67 15.50 5.90
CA TRP A 92 50.03 15.71 4.60
C TRP A 92 51.07 15.40 3.53
N ASP A 93 50.67 14.73 2.45
CA ASP A 93 51.32 14.88 1.15
C ASP A 93 50.27 14.71 0.04
N GLU A 94 50.51 15.32 -1.11
CA GLU A 94 49.55 15.44 -2.22
C GLU A 94 49.74 14.33 -3.26
N GLY A 95 48.81 14.18 -4.21
CA GLY A 95 48.76 12.99 -5.08
C GLY A 95 47.79 13.03 -6.26
N ASP A 96 47.70 14.21 -6.89
CA ASP A 96 47.19 14.51 -8.24
C ASP A 96 45.74 14.14 -8.63
N GLU A 97 45.21 14.99 -9.52
CA GLU A 97 43.95 14.84 -10.25
C GLU A 97 44.20 14.02 -11.54
N ASP A 98 43.21 13.26 -12.01
CA ASP A 98 43.09 12.97 -13.45
C ASP A 98 41.66 12.55 -13.83
N ASP A 99 41.32 12.75 -15.11
CA ASP A 99 39.95 12.88 -15.63
C ASP A 99 38.99 11.68 -15.47
N ALA A 100 37.69 11.99 -15.52
CA ALA A 100 36.63 11.02 -15.68
C ALA A 100 36.33 10.72 -17.16
N ASP A 101 36.08 9.46 -17.52
CA ASP A 101 34.97 9.16 -18.43
C ASP A 101 34.44 7.70 -18.41
N ASN A 102 33.17 7.59 -18.83
CA ASN A 102 32.51 6.46 -19.50
C ASN A 102 32.11 5.13 -18.81
N MET A 103 30.94 4.66 -19.26
CA MET A 103 30.36 3.30 -19.20
C MET A 103 30.01 2.67 -17.84
N PHE A 104 28.80 3.00 -17.36
CA PHE A 104 27.94 1.96 -16.76
C PHE A 104 27.24 1.19 -17.90
N GLU A 105 27.41 -0.14 -17.96
CA GLU A 105 26.63 -1.00 -18.87
C GLU A 105 25.25 -1.33 -18.27
N ASP A 106 24.17 -1.10 -19.02
CA ASP A 106 22.83 -1.57 -18.69
C ASP A 106 22.76 -3.11 -18.79
N ASP A 107 22.47 -3.79 -17.67
CA ASP A 107 22.37 -5.27 -17.58
C ASP A 107 21.09 -5.72 -16.82
N GLU A 108 20.07 -4.85 -16.78
CA GLU A 108 18.69 -5.18 -16.37
C GLU A 108 17.81 -5.42 -17.61
N ASP A 109 16.81 -6.32 -17.51
CA ASP A 109 15.91 -6.57 -18.65
C ASP A 109 14.85 -5.45 -18.79
N GLU A 110 14.17 -5.41 -19.95
CA GLU A 110 13.10 -4.44 -20.29
C GLU A 110 11.92 -4.40 -19.29
N PHE A 111 11.92 -5.28 -18.28
CA PHE A 111 10.92 -5.40 -17.23
C PHE A 111 11.52 -5.23 -15.82
N GLY A 112 12.79 -4.83 -15.70
CA GLY A 112 13.50 -4.59 -14.43
C GLY A 112 13.84 -5.86 -13.64
N LEU A 113 13.83 -7.04 -14.29
CA LEU A 113 13.99 -8.31 -13.58
C LEU A 113 15.45 -8.81 -13.61
N PRO A 114 16.07 -9.14 -12.46
CA PRO A 114 17.45 -9.59 -12.41
C PRO A 114 17.74 -10.87 -13.21
N SER A 115 18.88 -10.88 -13.92
CA SER A 115 19.40 -12.07 -14.60
C SER A 115 19.80 -13.18 -13.60
N ILE A 116 19.26 -14.39 -13.81
CA ILE A 116 19.55 -15.60 -13.00
C ILE A 116 21.06 -15.91 -12.96
N ALA A 117 21.81 -15.54 -14.00
CA ALA A 117 23.27 -15.68 -14.03
C ALA A 117 23.99 -14.77 -13.02
N ASN A 118 23.55 -13.50 -12.88
CA ASN A 118 24.16 -12.55 -11.95
C ASN A 118 23.74 -12.81 -10.48
N MET A 119 22.50 -13.27 -10.23
CA MET A 119 22.08 -13.74 -8.90
C MET A 119 23.03 -14.84 -8.36
N ARG A 120 23.44 -15.78 -9.23
CA ARG A 120 24.38 -16.86 -8.89
C ARG A 120 25.79 -16.36 -8.56
N ARG A 121 26.27 -15.27 -9.15
CA ARG A 121 27.59 -14.68 -8.82
C ARG A 121 27.62 -14.13 -7.38
N LYS A 122 26.57 -13.43 -6.93
CA LYS A 122 26.45 -12.92 -5.54
C LYS A 122 26.50 -14.05 -4.51
N GLY A 123 25.79 -15.15 -4.73
CA GLY A 123 25.77 -16.30 -3.82
C GLY A 123 27.11 -17.05 -3.71
N ARG A 124 27.93 -17.06 -4.77
CA ARG A 124 29.14 -17.90 -4.86
C ARG A 124 30.39 -17.26 -4.22
N ARG A 125 30.41 -15.95 -3.98
CA ARG A 125 31.59 -15.21 -3.49
C ARG A 125 31.90 -15.39 -1.98
N LYS A 126 31.19 -16.29 -1.28
CA LYS A 126 31.30 -16.50 0.18
C LYS A 126 32.00 -17.82 0.60
N GLN A 127 32.65 -18.54 -0.33
CA GLN A 127 33.45 -19.74 -0.04
C GLN A 127 34.73 -19.81 -0.89
N THR A 128 35.81 -19.20 -0.40
CA THR A 128 37.21 -19.60 -0.67
C THR A 128 38.15 -18.88 0.30
N THR A 129 39.30 -19.50 0.60
CA THR A 129 40.28 -19.10 1.65
C THR A 129 39.75 -19.26 3.09
N LYS A 130 40.53 -19.77 4.06
CA LYS A 130 41.91 -20.28 4.03
C LYS A 130 41.98 -21.54 4.91
N ALA A 131 42.68 -22.58 4.46
CA ALA A 131 43.06 -23.71 5.29
C ALA A 131 44.53 -23.57 5.72
N LYS A 132 44.85 -23.92 6.97
CA LYS A 132 46.21 -24.24 7.42
C LYS A 132 46.16 -25.03 8.72
N ASP A 133 47.00 -26.06 8.84
CA ASP A 133 46.93 -27.04 9.92
C ASP A 133 47.54 -26.55 11.25
N SER A 134 47.03 -27.11 12.34
CA SER A 134 47.75 -27.39 13.59
C SER A 134 46.98 -28.47 14.35
N GLY A 135 47.63 -29.59 14.67
CA GLY A 135 46.97 -30.78 15.23
C GLY A 135 46.84 -30.78 16.75
N GLY A 136 45.80 -31.45 17.26
CA GLY A 136 45.59 -31.74 18.68
C GLY A 136 44.50 -32.80 18.85
N ASN A 137 44.78 -33.88 19.59
CA ASN A 137 43.96 -35.09 19.61
C ASN A 137 43.55 -35.48 21.03
N VAL A 138 42.24 -35.53 21.32
CA VAL A 138 41.66 -36.12 22.54
C VAL A 138 40.35 -36.85 22.19
N SER A 139 40.06 -37.93 22.92
CA SER A 139 39.11 -38.99 22.55
C SER A 139 37.61 -38.71 22.76
N ARG A 140 36.82 -39.45 21.99
CA ARG A 140 35.52 -40.10 22.35
C ARG A 140 35.09 -40.02 23.83
N ASP A 141 33.79 -39.84 24.03
CA ASP A 141 32.98 -40.99 24.50
C ASP A 141 31.53 -40.96 23.97
N SER A 142 30.79 -42.07 24.11
CA SER A 142 29.47 -42.29 23.46
C SER A 142 28.32 -42.54 24.43
N ALA A 143 27.10 -42.14 24.07
CA ALA A 143 25.86 -42.54 24.75
C ALA A 143 24.75 -42.85 23.72
N ASN A 144 23.96 -43.90 23.99
CA ASN A 144 23.04 -44.51 23.02
C ASN A 144 21.83 -43.63 22.67
N ALA A 145 21.41 -43.70 21.40
CA ALA A 145 20.03 -43.40 21.02
C ALA A 145 19.11 -44.57 21.38
N THR A 146 17.86 -44.28 21.75
CA THR A 146 16.76 -45.27 21.82
C THR A 146 15.67 -44.87 20.83
N ALA A 147 15.21 -45.82 20.03
CA ALA A 147 14.31 -45.55 18.92
C ALA A 147 12.83 -45.60 19.34
N TRP A 148 12.04 -44.64 18.87
CA TRP A 148 10.58 -44.75 18.74
C TRP A 148 10.19 -44.45 17.29
N ARG A 149 9.20 -45.20 16.78
CA ARG A 149 8.83 -45.16 15.37
C ARG A 149 7.82 -44.03 15.11
N GLY A 150 8.22 -43.05 14.30
CA GLY A 150 7.25 -42.21 13.57
C GLY A 150 6.66 -42.99 12.40
N ILE A 151 5.40 -42.74 12.07
CA ILE A 151 4.74 -43.31 10.89
C ILE A 151 4.97 -42.39 9.69
N ASP A 152 5.10 -43.02 8.53
CA ASP A 152 5.48 -42.45 7.24
C ASP A 152 4.57 -41.30 6.75
N SER A 153 5.19 -40.34 6.08
CA SER A 153 4.60 -39.28 5.25
C SER A 153 5.62 -38.72 4.23
N GLY A 154 6.62 -39.51 3.83
CA GLY A 154 7.71 -39.10 2.92
C GLY A 154 7.46 -39.45 1.46
N ASP A 155 6.85 -40.61 1.18
CA ASP A 155 6.85 -41.27 -0.14
C ASP A 155 6.39 -40.40 -1.33
N ILE A 156 5.39 -39.52 -1.15
CA ILE A 156 4.79 -38.75 -2.26
C ILE A 156 5.78 -37.81 -2.96
N ALA A 157 6.77 -37.27 -2.22
CA ALA A 157 7.73 -36.32 -2.78
C ALA A 157 8.94 -37.00 -3.44
N GLU A 158 9.27 -38.25 -3.09
CA GLU A 158 10.44 -38.96 -3.63
C GLU A 158 10.15 -39.71 -4.94
N GLU A 159 8.89 -40.13 -5.19
CA GLU A 159 8.54 -40.82 -6.45
C GLU A 159 8.58 -39.90 -7.69
N ARG A 160 8.24 -38.61 -7.56
CA ARG A 160 8.14 -37.67 -8.68
C ARG A 160 9.48 -37.05 -9.04
N GLY A 161 10.20 -37.71 -9.94
CA GLY A 161 11.42 -37.17 -10.56
C GLY A 161 11.23 -35.81 -11.27
N ILE A 162 12.37 -35.16 -11.55
CA ILE A 162 12.52 -33.83 -12.18
C ILE A 162 11.58 -33.70 -13.41
N PRO A 163 10.93 -32.53 -13.67
CA PRO A 163 9.96 -32.32 -14.74
C PRO A 163 10.49 -32.42 -16.19
N ASN A 164 10.90 -33.62 -16.59
CA ASN A 164 11.16 -33.94 -17.99
C ASN A 164 9.88 -33.75 -18.82
N TYR A 165 10.05 -33.35 -20.08
CA TYR A 165 8.93 -33.16 -21.00
C TYR A 165 8.18 -34.49 -21.25
N PRO A 166 6.84 -34.48 -21.30
CA PRO A 166 6.07 -35.66 -21.70
C PRO A 166 6.47 -36.16 -23.09
N THR A 167 6.71 -37.46 -23.22
CA THR A 167 6.82 -38.11 -24.52
C THR A 167 5.42 -38.29 -25.13
N ALA A 168 5.16 -37.59 -26.24
CA ALA A 168 3.84 -37.53 -26.87
C ALA A 168 3.30 -38.94 -27.21
N LYS A 169 2.12 -39.27 -26.66
CA LYS A 169 1.38 -40.51 -26.97
C LYS A 169 0.77 -40.40 -28.38
N LYS A 170 1.02 -41.38 -29.25
CA LYS A 170 0.51 -41.37 -30.64
C LYS A 170 -0.92 -41.90 -30.76
N THR A 171 -1.92 -41.01 -30.71
CA THR A 171 -3.26 -41.29 -31.31
C THR A 171 -4.05 -40.00 -31.62
N GLU A 172 -4.94 -40.09 -32.61
CA GLU A 172 -6.06 -39.18 -32.93
C GLU A 172 -5.86 -37.67 -32.71
N GLY A 173 -5.07 -37.02 -33.57
CA GLY A 173 -4.92 -35.56 -33.63
C GLY A 173 -6.16 -34.80 -34.16
N LYS A 174 -7.34 -35.01 -33.57
CA LYS A 174 -8.60 -34.30 -33.90
C LYS A 174 -8.78 -32.97 -33.15
N ILE A 175 -8.02 -32.77 -32.08
CA ILE A 175 -8.19 -31.68 -31.11
C ILE A 175 -7.45 -30.40 -31.53
N LEU A 176 -6.26 -30.52 -32.11
CA LEU A 176 -5.41 -29.40 -32.52
C LEU A 176 -5.98 -28.65 -33.74
N ARG A 177 -5.94 -27.31 -33.75
CA ARG A 177 -6.31 -26.50 -34.92
C ARG A 177 -5.30 -26.70 -36.06
N PRO A 178 -5.71 -26.92 -37.32
CA PRO A 178 -4.78 -27.11 -38.44
C PRO A 178 -3.77 -25.97 -38.60
N GLN A 179 -4.18 -24.73 -38.38
CA GLN A 179 -3.37 -23.51 -38.52
C GLN A 179 -2.57 -23.16 -37.25
N TYR A 180 -2.36 -24.09 -36.30
CA TYR A 180 -1.66 -23.81 -35.04
C TYR A 180 -0.27 -23.15 -35.23
N GLN A 181 0.44 -23.47 -36.33
CA GLN A 181 1.75 -22.89 -36.66
C GLN A 181 1.68 -21.39 -36.97
N GLU A 182 0.57 -20.92 -37.54
CA GLU A 182 0.33 -19.49 -37.79
C GLU A 182 0.01 -18.76 -36.49
N ILE A 183 -0.81 -19.36 -35.62
CA ILE A 183 -1.16 -18.84 -34.29
C ILE A 183 0.09 -18.77 -33.39
N LEU A 184 1.00 -19.75 -33.49
CA LEU A 184 2.29 -19.74 -32.80
C LEU A 184 3.15 -18.54 -33.20
N ARG A 185 3.09 -18.09 -34.46
CA ARG A 185 3.89 -16.96 -34.97
C ARG A 185 3.28 -15.59 -34.65
N ASP A 186 1.98 -15.41 -34.86
CA ASP A 186 1.22 -14.24 -34.40
C ASP A 186 -0.17 -14.69 -33.92
N PRO A 187 -0.54 -14.44 -32.64
CA PRO A 187 -1.92 -14.56 -32.16
C PRO A 187 -2.94 -13.84 -33.05
N ALA A 188 -2.51 -12.79 -33.79
CA ALA A 188 -3.18 -12.16 -34.93
C ALA A 188 -3.96 -13.15 -35.83
N ASN A 189 -3.30 -14.25 -36.21
CA ASN A 189 -3.85 -15.21 -37.17
C ASN A 189 -5.10 -15.94 -36.65
N SER A 190 -5.24 -16.09 -35.32
CA SER A 190 -6.42 -16.71 -34.71
C SER A 190 -7.72 -15.98 -35.07
N LEU A 191 -7.69 -14.65 -35.24
CA LEU A 191 -8.86 -13.81 -35.55
C LEU A 191 -9.49 -14.13 -36.91
N HIS A 192 -8.69 -14.63 -37.85
CA HIS A 192 -9.12 -14.99 -39.20
C HIS A 192 -9.84 -16.35 -39.23
N LEU A 193 -9.55 -17.22 -38.25
CA LEU A 193 -10.11 -18.58 -38.13
C LEU A 193 -11.48 -18.61 -37.44
N ILE A 194 -11.88 -17.51 -36.78
CA ILE A 194 -13.15 -17.43 -36.05
C ILE A 194 -14.31 -17.37 -37.04
N SER A 195 -14.92 -18.54 -37.27
CA SER A 195 -16.22 -18.71 -37.92
C SER A 195 -17.36 -18.39 -36.95
N HIS A 196 -18.52 -18.02 -37.50
CA HIS A 196 -19.76 -17.88 -36.73
C HIS A 196 -20.61 -19.14 -36.95
N PRO A 197 -21.23 -19.72 -35.92
CA PRO A 197 -22.15 -20.84 -36.11
C PRO A 197 -23.30 -20.49 -37.06
N THR A 198 -23.83 -21.48 -37.78
CA THR A 198 -25.06 -21.30 -38.54
C THR A 198 -26.27 -21.40 -37.62
N VAL A 199 -27.19 -20.43 -37.73
CA VAL A 199 -28.42 -20.39 -36.94
C VAL A 199 -29.27 -21.62 -37.29
N PRO A 200 -29.70 -22.45 -36.32
CA PRO A 200 -30.54 -23.61 -36.59
C PRO A 200 -31.88 -23.20 -37.25
N PRO A 201 -32.40 -23.95 -38.24
CA PRO A 201 -33.61 -23.54 -38.98
C PRO A 201 -34.88 -23.45 -38.12
N ASN A 202 -34.90 -24.10 -36.95
CA ASN A 202 -35.99 -24.04 -35.97
C ASN A 202 -35.67 -23.13 -34.76
N ALA A 203 -34.69 -22.23 -34.85
CA ALA A 203 -34.33 -21.33 -33.75
C ALA A 203 -35.45 -20.34 -33.42
N SER A 204 -35.73 -20.16 -32.13
CA SER A 204 -36.68 -19.13 -31.68
C SER A 204 -36.13 -17.72 -31.92
N ALA A 205 -36.99 -16.72 -32.11
CA ALA A 205 -36.60 -15.33 -32.37
C ALA A 205 -35.57 -14.79 -31.35
N LYS A 206 -35.69 -15.18 -30.08
CA LYS A 206 -34.73 -14.85 -29.02
C LYS A 206 -33.34 -15.46 -29.27
N GLN A 207 -33.26 -16.72 -29.70
CA GLN A 207 -31.97 -17.37 -30.00
C GLN A 207 -31.32 -16.75 -31.25
N ILE A 208 -32.12 -16.30 -32.23
CA ILE A 208 -31.63 -15.56 -33.40
C ILE A 208 -31.03 -14.22 -32.96
N GLU A 209 -31.70 -13.49 -32.06
CA GLU A 209 -31.21 -12.23 -31.47
C GLU A 209 -29.94 -12.42 -30.63
N GLU A 210 -29.92 -13.40 -29.72
CA GLU A 210 -28.75 -13.74 -28.89
C GLU A 210 -27.55 -14.15 -29.75
N HIS A 211 -27.76 -14.90 -30.85
CA HIS A 211 -26.71 -15.25 -31.80
C HIS A 211 -26.19 -14.04 -32.58
N SER A 212 -27.10 -13.20 -33.11
CA SER A 212 -26.74 -11.96 -33.82
C SER A 212 -25.93 -11.01 -32.94
N ALA A 213 -26.31 -10.88 -31.66
CA ALA A 213 -25.59 -10.09 -30.67
C ALA A 213 -24.17 -10.63 -30.42
N ARG A 214 -23.99 -11.95 -30.27
CA ARG A 214 -22.66 -12.59 -30.14
C ARG A 214 -21.80 -12.33 -31.37
N THR A 215 -22.30 -12.58 -32.58
CA THR A 215 -21.60 -12.30 -33.85
C THR A 215 -21.20 -10.83 -33.96
N THR A 216 -22.09 -9.90 -33.61
CA THR A 216 -21.80 -8.45 -33.60
C THR A 216 -20.71 -8.09 -32.59
N ARG A 217 -20.73 -8.70 -31.39
CA ARG A 217 -19.71 -8.48 -30.35
C ARG A 217 -18.34 -8.98 -30.81
N ILE A 218 -18.24 -10.21 -31.31
CA ILE A 218 -17.01 -10.79 -31.90
C ILE A 218 -16.48 -9.87 -33.01
N ASN A 219 -17.34 -9.42 -33.93
CA ASN A 219 -16.95 -8.53 -35.02
C ASN A 219 -16.60 -7.08 -34.56
N LYS A 220 -16.90 -6.69 -33.31
CA LYS A 220 -16.34 -5.47 -32.69
C LYS A 220 -14.89 -5.71 -32.26
N PHE A 221 -14.64 -6.78 -31.49
CA PHE A 221 -13.29 -7.12 -31.03
C PHE A 221 -12.32 -7.41 -32.17
N LYS A 222 -12.73 -8.15 -33.22
CA LYS A 222 -11.90 -8.36 -34.42
C LYS A 222 -11.37 -7.03 -34.98
N ARG A 223 -12.24 -6.05 -35.19
CA ARG A 223 -11.86 -4.72 -35.72
C ARG A 223 -10.90 -3.95 -34.82
N ILE A 224 -11.01 -4.08 -33.50
CA ILE A 224 -10.10 -3.43 -32.55
C ILE A 224 -8.72 -4.10 -32.56
N LEU A 225 -8.68 -5.44 -32.57
CA LEU A 225 -7.44 -6.24 -32.50
C LEU A 225 -6.68 -6.34 -33.84
N GLN A 226 -7.38 -6.14 -34.98
CA GLN A 226 -6.80 -6.07 -36.32
C GLN A 226 -6.28 -4.67 -36.71
N ALA A 227 -6.43 -3.66 -35.84
CA ALA A 227 -5.81 -2.36 -36.04
C ALA A 227 -4.27 -2.46 -35.96
N SER A 228 -3.56 -1.64 -36.74
CA SER A 228 -2.09 -1.55 -36.70
C SER A 228 -1.58 -1.04 -35.35
N THR A 229 -2.34 -0.16 -34.71
CA THR A 229 -2.16 0.25 -33.31
C THR A 229 -3.49 0.07 -32.56
N ILE A 230 -3.50 -0.82 -31.57
CA ILE A 230 -4.69 -1.15 -30.79
C ILE A 230 -4.97 -0.05 -29.75
N SER A 231 -6.18 0.53 -29.79
CA SER A 231 -6.66 1.45 -28.76
C SER A 231 -6.99 0.69 -27.48
N LEU A 232 -6.20 0.91 -26.42
CA LEU A 232 -6.46 0.31 -25.10
C LEU A 232 -7.76 0.80 -24.48
N SER A 233 -8.17 2.05 -24.76
CA SER A 233 -9.44 2.61 -24.26
C SER A 233 -10.64 1.85 -24.83
N ASP A 234 -10.70 1.72 -26.16
CA ASP A 234 -11.78 0.99 -26.85
C ASP A 234 -11.77 -0.50 -26.52
N LEU A 235 -10.58 -1.09 -26.28
CA LEU A 235 -10.45 -2.48 -25.87
C LEU A 235 -10.98 -2.69 -24.44
N ARG A 236 -10.60 -1.84 -23.47
CA ARG A 236 -11.10 -1.88 -22.08
C ARG A 236 -12.61 -1.67 -22.02
N ASP A 237 -13.13 -0.62 -22.66
CA ASP A 237 -14.58 -0.36 -22.72
C ASP A 237 -15.38 -1.49 -23.40
N SER A 238 -14.74 -2.28 -24.26
CA SER A 238 -15.34 -3.49 -24.85
C SER A 238 -15.22 -4.71 -23.92
N ALA A 239 -14.05 -4.92 -23.30
CA ALA A 239 -13.74 -6.06 -22.46
C ALA A 239 -14.52 -6.06 -21.14
N TRP A 240 -14.83 -4.88 -20.59
CA TRP A 240 -15.53 -4.71 -19.32
C TRP A 240 -16.82 -5.54 -19.19
N SER A 241 -17.61 -5.62 -20.27
CA SER A 241 -18.86 -6.43 -20.30
C SER A 241 -18.65 -7.88 -20.77
N GLY A 242 -17.43 -8.42 -20.68
CA GLY A 242 -17.04 -9.78 -21.06
C GLY A 242 -16.41 -9.87 -22.46
N VAL A 243 -15.37 -10.68 -22.59
CA VAL A 243 -14.65 -10.90 -23.86
C VAL A 243 -15.15 -12.20 -24.51
N PRO A 244 -15.46 -12.23 -25.82
CA PRO A 244 -15.80 -13.49 -26.50
C PRO A 244 -14.64 -14.48 -26.43
N SER A 245 -14.94 -15.77 -26.16
CA SER A 245 -13.92 -16.80 -25.96
C SER A 245 -12.95 -16.94 -27.12
N GLU A 246 -13.42 -16.66 -28.33
CA GLU A 246 -12.69 -16.77 -29.59
C GLU A 246 -11.59 -15.71 -29.76
N VAL A 247 -11.67 -14.59 -29.02
CA VAL A 247 -10.68 -13.47 -29.05
C VAL A 247 -10.00 -13.24 -27.70
N ARG A 248 -10.34 -14.02 -26.67
CA ARG A 248 -9.93 -13.76 -25.28
C ARG A 248 -8.43 -13.81 -25.07
N ALA A 249 -7.75 -14.83 -25.60
CA ALA A 249 -6.31 -15.01 -25.44
C ALA A 249 -5.51 -13.74 -25.81
N MET A 250 -5.66 -13.27 -27.05
CA MET A 250 -5.00 -12.03 -27.51
C MET A 250 -5.45 -10.80 -26.72
N THR A 251 -6.75 -10.70 -26.37
CA THR A 251 -7.28 -9.58 -25.60
C THR A 251 -6.62 -9.47 -24.23
N TRP A 252 -6.50 -10.58 -23.49
CA TRP A 252 -5.84 -10.64 -22.19
C TRP A 252 -4.35 -10.27 -22.29
N GLN A 253 -3.65 -10.79 -23.31
CA GLN A 253 -2.24 -10.49 -23.53
C GLN A 253 -1.99 -8.99 -23.80
N VAL A 254 -2.89 -8.31 -24.52
CA VAL A 254 -2.81 -6.86 -24.76
C VAL A 254 -3.20 -6.05 -23.52
N LEU A 255 -4.24 -6.45 -22.79
CA LEU A 255 -4.69 -5.74 -21.57
C LEU A 255 -3.66 -5.80 -20.43
N LEU A 256 -2.90 -6.90 -20.31
CA LEU A 256 -1.77 -7.03 -19.37
C LEU A 256 -0.48 -6.34 -19.83
N GLY A 257 -0.46 -5.75 -21.03
CA GLY A 257 0.76 -5.18 -21.62
C GLY A 257 1.84 -6.21 -21.98
N TYR A 258 1.50 -7.51 -22.04
CA TYR A 258 2.43 -8.56 -22.47
C TYR A 258 2.65 -8.53 -23.99
N LEU A 259 1.58 -8.35 -24.76
CA LEU A 259 1.61 -8.21 -26.22
C LEU A 259 1.47 -6.72 -26.58
N PRO A 260 2.42 -6.11 -27.31
CA PRO A 260 2.39 -4.67 -27.59
C PRO A 260 1.20 -4.29 -28.48
N THR A 261 0.68 -3.08 -28.27
CA THR A 261 -0.45 -2.52 -29.02
C THR A 261 -0.14 -2.27 -30.50
N SER A 262 1.13 -2.05 -30.85
CA SER A 262 1.62 -1.90 -32.22
C SER A 262 1.86 -3.28 -32.85
N SER A 263 1.17 -3.56 -33.96
CA SER A 263 1.20 -4.86 -34.65
C SER A 263 2.60 -5.29 -35.10
N GLU A 264 3.41 -4.33 -35.55
CA GLU A 264 4.76 -4.54 -36.07
C GLU A 264 5.71 -5.16 -35.04
N ARG A 265 5.54 -4.83 -33.76
CA ARG A 265 6.40 -5.32 -32.67
C ARG A 265 5.96 -6.67 -32.11
N ARG A 266 4.71 -7.10 -32.34
CA ARG A 266 4.11 -8.28 -31.67
C ARG A 266 4.93 -9.55 -31.84
N VAL A 267 5.28 -9.91 -33.08
CA VAL A 267 5.98 -11.17 -33.40
C VAL A 267 7.35 -11.22 -32.72
N ALA A 268 8.15 -10.16 -32.84
CA ALA A 268 9.50 -10.09 -32.27
C ALA A 268 9.49 -10.09 -30.72
N THR A 269 8.58 -9.32 -30.10
CA THR A 269 8.41 -9.32 -28.64
C THR A 269 7.98 -10.69 -28.11
N LEU A 270 7.02 -11.34 -28.79
CA LEU A 270 6.49 -12.64 -28.39
C LEU A 270 7.53 -13.77 -28.53
N GLU A 271 8.23 -13.83 -29.67
CA GLU A 271 9.32 -14.80 -29.89
C GLU A 271 10.42 -14.65 -28.84
N ARG A 272 10.88 -13.40 -28.60
CA ARG A 272 11.88 -13.10 -27.57
C ARG A 272 11.40 -13.52 -26.18
N LYS A 273 10.19 -13.14 -25.76
CA LYS A 273 9.68 -13.44 -24.40
C LYS A 273 9.43 -14.94 -24.17
N ARG A 274 9.01 -15.68 -25.20
CA ARG A 274 8.90 -17.15 -25.12
C ARG A 274 10.29 -17.81 -25.02
N LYS A 275 11.27 -17.35 -25.81
CA LYS A 275 12.66 -17.80 -25.72
C LYS A 275 13.29 -17.49 -24.35
N GLU A 276 13.03 -16.30 -23.80
CA GLU A 276 13.49 -15.88 -22.47
C GLU A 276 12.94 -16.80 -21.37
N TYR A 277 11.65 -17.14 -21.42
CA TYR A 277 11.05 -18.10 -20.48
C TYR A 277 11.71 -19.49 -20.56
N LEU A 278 11.85 -20.03 -21.77
CA LEU A 278 12.46 -21.36 -21.98
C LEU A 278 13.92 -21.41 -21.51
N GLU A 279 14.68 -20.31 -21.70
CA GLU A 279 16.03 -20.18 -21.16
C GLU A 279 16.02 -20.07 -19.62
N GLY A 280 15.06 -19.36 -19.03
CA GLY A 280 14.84 -19.32 -17.58
C GLY A 280 14.56 -20.71 -16.99
N VAL A 281 13.66 -21.48 -17.61
CA VAL A 281 13.41 -22.90 -17.28
C VAL A 281 14.71 -23.70 -17.40
N ARG A 282 15.43 -23.59 -18.51
CA ARG A 282 16.69 -24.32 -18.74
C ARG A 282 17.70 -24.04 -17.63
N GLN A 283 17.96 -22.77 -17.32
CA GLN A 283 18.88 -22.36 -16.26
C GLN A 283 18.43 -22.82 -14.86
N ALA A 284 17.12 -22.88 -14.61
CA ALA A 284 16.54 -23.32 -13.34
C ALA A 284 16.75 -24.82 -13.08
N PHE A 285 16.53 -25.67 -14.09
CA PHE A 285 16.50 -27.13 -13.94
C PHE A 285 17.81 -27.86 -14.34
N GLU A 286 18.68 -27.30 -15.19
CA GLU A 286 19.93 -27.96 -15.66
C GLU A 286 20.96 -28.27 -14.55
N ARG A 287 20.82 -27.66 -13.36
CA ARG A 287 21.85 -27.74 -12.30
C ARG A 287 22.10 -29.17 -11.78
N GLY A 288 21.22 -30.13 -12.11
CA GLY A 288 21.37 -31.55 -11.78
C GLY A 288 22.27 -32.40 -12.69
N THR A 289 22.72 -31.91 -13.86
CA THR A 289 23.52 -32.73 -14.82
C THR A 289 24.98 -32.28 -15.00
N SER A 290 25.34 -31.08 -14.56
CA SER A 290 26.60 -30.42 -14.95
C SER A 290 27.75 -30.59 -13.94
N SER A 291 28.08 -31.84 -13.57
CA SER A 291 29.24 -32.14 -12.70
C SER A 291 30.08 -33.36 -13.13
N SER A 292 30.07 -33.74 -14.41
CA SER A 292 30.81 -34.94 -14.89
C SER A 292 31.37 -34.90 -16.32
N THR A 293 31.64 -33.72 -16.90
CA THR A 293 32.32 -33.61 -18.22
C THR A 293 33.24 -32.38 -18.35
N SER A 294 34.49 -32.47 -17.87
CA SER A 294 35.56 -31.53 -18.25
C SER A 294 37.00 -32.00 -17.93
N ALA A 295 37.41 -33.19 -18.35
CA ALA A 295 38.83 -33.58 -18.49
C ALA A 295 38.98 -34.91 -19.27
N GLY A 296 40.09 -35.06 -20.02
CA GLY A 296 40.59 -36.36 -20.49
C GLY A 296 40.12 -36.79 -21.88
N ALA A 297 40.96 -36.54 -22.89
CA ALA A 297 40.88 -37.21 -24.19
C ALA A 297 42.00 -38.24 -24.32
N THR A 298 41.70 -39.53 -24.15
CA THR A 298 42.54 -40.69 -24.54
C THR A 298 41.74 -42.01 -24.34
N GLY A 299 42.12 -43.07 -25.07
CA GLY A 299 41.93 -44.45 -24.58
C GLY A 299 40.73 -45.24 -25.11
N LEU A 300 41.02 -46.26 -25.92
CA LEU A 300 40.13 -47.22 -26.57
C LEU A 300 39.32 -48.17 -25.64
N THR A 301 38.37 -48.87 -26.29
CA THR A 301 37.94 -50.28 -26.08
C THR A 301 36.98 -50.69 -24.94
N SER A 302 35.76 -51.05 -25.37
CA SER A 302 34.98 -52.27 -25.06
C SER A 302 34.75 -52.74 -23.60
N GLY A 303 33.47 -52.88 -23.23
CA GLY A 303 33.01 -53.75 -22.14
C GLY A 303 31.51 -53.58 -21.88
N ALA A 304 30.72 -54.66 -21.96
CA ALA A 304 29.29 -54.63 -21.70
C ALA A 304 28.91 -55.49 -20.49
N THR A 305 28.23 -54.90 -19.50
CA THR A 305 27.61 -55.62 -18.38
C THR A 305 26.44 -54.81 -17.82
N TYR A 306 25.32 -55.49 -17.56
CA TYR A 306 24.19 -54.93 -16.81
C TYR A 306 24.40 -55.12 -15.30
N SER A 307 24.11 -54.09 -14.48
CA SER A 307 23.46 -54.27 -13.16
C SER A 307 23.04 -52.96 -12.49
N SER A 308 21.73 -52.85 -12.28
CA SER A 308 20.96 -52.26 -11.15
C SER A 308 21.44 -51.05 -10.31
N ALA A 309 20.43 -50.27 -9.91
CA ALA A 309 20.32 -49.53 -8.65
C ALA A 309 21.35 -48.42 -8.32
N ASN A 310 21.07 -47.20 -8.81
CA ASN A 310 20.78 -46.09 -7.90
C ASN A 310 20.00 -44.97 -8.61
N ARG A 311 18.73 -44.76 -8.21
CA ARG A 311 17.94 -43.57 -8.54
C ARG A 311 17.97 -42.62 -7.33
N GLY A 312 17.79 -41.32 -7.57
CA GLY A 312 17.54 -40.33 -6.52
C GLY A 312 18.76 -39.51 -6.09
N ARG A 313 18.81 -38.25 -6.56
CA ARG A 313 19.36 -37.05 -5.87
C ARG A 313 19.24 -35.84 -6.79
N GLY A 314 18.15 -35.08 -6.64
CA GLY A 314 17.82 -33.88 -7.42
C GLY A 314 18.68 -32.65 -7.07
N ARG A 315 20.00 -32.80 -6.98
CA ARG A 315 20.95 -31.76 -6.54
C ARG A 315 21.03 -30.60 -7.54
N GLY A 316 20.11 -29.66 -7.43
CA GLY A 316 20.12 -28.44 -8.25
C GLY A 316 19.02 -27.45 -7.95
N LEU A 317 17.84 -27.92 -7.55
CA LEU A 317 16.70 -27.08 -7.21
C LEU A 317 16.85 -26.47 -5.80
N ASP A 318 16.03 -25.47 -5.48
CA ASP A 318 15.71 -25.16 -4.10
C ASP A 318 14.73 -26.23 -3.59
N GLU A 319 15.24 -27.14 -2.77
CA GLU A 319 14.51 -28.35 -2.37
C GLU A 319 13.24 -28.02 -1.57
N ALA A 320 13.19 -26.89 -0.84
CA ALA A 320 12.03 -26.48 -0.06
C ALA A 320 10.92 -25.90 -0.95
N ILE A 321 11.27 -24.95 -1.83
CA ILE A 321 10.32 -24.35 -2.79
C ILE A 321 9.78 -25.44 -3.73
N TRP A 322 10.66 -26.31 -4.23
CA TRP A 322 10.27 -27.40 -5.12
C TRP A 322 9.32 -28.40 -4.44
N HIS A 323 9.62 -28.81 -3.21
CA HIS A 323 8.79 -29.73 -2.44
C HIS A 323 7.36 -29.19 -2.24
N GLN A 324 7.21 -27.91 -1.86
CA GLN A 324 5.90 -27.30 -1.64
C GLN A 324 5.06 -27.22 -2.93
N ILE A 325 5.68 -26.83 -4.06
CA ILE A 325 5.00 -26.78 -5.37
C ILE A 325 4.55 -28.18 -5.81
N SER A 326 5.40 -29.20 -5.65
CA SER A 326 5.08 -30.58 -6.04
C SER A 326 3.97 -31.23 -5.21
N ILE A 327 3.68 -30.68 -4.01
CA ILE A 327 2.55 -31.06 -3.15
C ILE A 327 1.26 -30.30 -3.54
N ASP A 328 1.35 -29.03 -3.94
CA ASP A 328 0.17 -28.20 -4.25
C ASP A 328 -0.38 -28.40 -5.67
N VAL A 329 0.49 -28.54 -6.68
CA VAL A 329 0.05 -28.66 -8.08
C VAL A 329 -0.88 -29.87 -8.31
N PRO A 330 -0.62 -31.09 -7.81
CA PRO A 330 -1.53 -32.23 -7.96
C PRO A 330 -2.87 -32.08 -7.21
N ARG A 331 -2.98 -31.08 -6.32
CA ARG A 331 -4.19 -30.75 -5.54
C ARG A 331 -4.93 -29.53 -6.09
N THR A 332 -4.48 -28.98 -7.22
CA THR A 332 -5.06 -27.79 -7.87
C THR A 332 -6.21 -28.21 -8.79
N ASN A 333 -7.39 -27.60 -8.63
CA ASN A 333 -8.63 -27.89 -9.40
C ASN A 333 -8.94 -29.40 -9.61
N PRO A 334 -8.95 -30.24 -8.55
CA PRO A 334 -9.00 -31.72 -8.67
C PRO A 334 -10.34 -32.29 -9.16
N HIS A 335 -11.30 -31.43 -9.55
CA HIS A 335 -12.60 -31.79 -10.12
C HIS A 335 -12.65 -31.62 -11.65
N LEU A 336 -11.61 -31.04 -12.26
CA LEU A 336 -11.52 -30.78 -13.70
C LEU A 336 -10.40 -31.66 -14.29
N GLU A 337 -10.71 -32.41 -15.34
CA GLU A 337 -9.81 -33.44 -15.88
C GLU A 337 -8.50 -32.83 -16.39
N LEU A 338 -8.58 -31.62 -16.98
CA LEU A 338 -7.45 -30.81 -17.47
C LEU A 338 -6.26 -30.74 -16.50
N TYR A 339 -6.51 -30.58 -15.18
CA TYR A 339 -5.45 -30.42 -14.18
C TYR A 339 -5.00 -31.76 -13.56
N SER A 340 -5.65 -32.87 -13.90
CA SER A 340 -5.22 -34.22 -13.54
C SER A 340 -4.12 -34.78 -14.45
N TYR A 341 -4.02 -34.28 -15.70
CA TYR A 341 -3.02 -34.76 -16.66
C TYR A 341 -1.60 -34.32 -16.27
N GLU A 342 -0.64 -35.25 -16.38
CA GLU A 342 0.76 -34.97 -16.05
C GLU A 342 1.32 -33.80 -16.87
N ALA A 343 0.96 -33.67 -18.16
CA ALA A 343 1.44 -32.57 -19.00
C ALA A 343 1.14 -31.19 -18.39
N THR A 344 -0.10 -30.96 -17.94
CA THR A 344 -0.49 -29.72 -17.25
C THR A 344 0.19 -29.60 -15.90
N GLN A 345 0.25 -30.67 -15.08
CA GLN A 345 0.94 -30.62 -13.79
C GLN A 345 2.42 -30.21 -13.95
N ARG A 346 3.15 -30.81 -14.91
CA ARG A 346 4.56 -30.46 -15.16
C ARG A 346 4.74 -29.03 -15.69
N SER A 347 3.79 -28.51 -16.47
CA SER A 347 3.81 -27.11 -16.90
C SER A 347 3.54 -26.15 -15.74
N LEU A 348 2.54 -26.40 -14.90
CA LEU A 348 2.28 -25.56 -13.71
C LEU A 348 3.44 -25.61 -12.71
N GLU A 349 4.01 -26.80 -12.46
CA GLU A 349 5.23 -26.98 -11.66
C GLU A 349 6.37 -26.07 -12.15
N ARG A 350 6.62 -26.01 -13.48
CA ARG A 350 7.68 -25.16 -14.06
C ARG A 350 7.36 -23.66 -14.01
N ILE A 351 6.12 -23.25 -14.30
CA ILE A 351 5.71 -21.84 -14.22
C ILE A 351 5.91 -21.30 -12.80
N LEU A 352 5.37 -22.03 -11.80
CA LEU A 352 5.41 -21.62 -10.41
C LEU A 352 6.84 -21.60 -9.85
N TYR A 353 7.66 -22.60 -10.19
CA TYR A 353 9.03 -22.67 -9.71
C TYR A 353 9.92 -21.57 -10.33
N VAL A 354 9.81 -21.31 -11.63
CA VAL A 354 10.56 -20.22 -12.29
C VAL A 354 10.10 -18.85 -11.80
N TRP A 355 8.82 -18.68 -11.48
CA TRP A 355 8.33 -17.44 -10.86
C TRP A 355 8.92 -17.26 -9.45
N ALA A 356 8.81 -18.28 -8.59
CA ALA A 356 9.28 -18.22 -7.20
C ALA A 356 10.78 -17.88 -7.09
N ILE A 357 11.64 -18.44 -7.94
CA ILE A 357 13.08 -18.15 -7.91
C ILE A 357 13.45 -16.76 -8.48
N ARG A 358 12.61 -16.15 -9.33
CA ARG A 358 12.80 -14.75 -9.78
C ARG A 358 12.28 -13.73 -8.75
N HIS A 359 11.41 -14.14 -7.80
CA HIS A 359 10.77 -13.25 -6.82
C HIS A 359 11.11 -13.63 -5.35
N PRO A 360 12.39 -13.54 -4.93
CA PRO A 360 12.85 -14.04 -3.62
C PRO A 360 12.28 -13.31 -2.39
N ALA A 361 11.58 -12.19 -2.56
CA ALA A 361 10.84 -11.52 -1.48
C ALA A 361 9.52 -12.23 -1.12
N SER A 362 9.02 -13.08 -2.02
CA SER A 362 7.79 -13.88 -1.86
C SER A 362 8.07 -15.38 -1.86
N GLY A 363 9.01 -15.85 -2.69
CA GLY A 363 9.23 -17.27 -2.92
C GLY A 363 8.03 -17.92 -3.59
N TYR A 364 7.63 -19.11 -3.16
CA TYR A 364 6.33 -19.71 -3.49
C TYR A 364 5.38 -19.54 -2.31
N VAL A 365 4.13 -19.14 -2.60
CA VAL A 365 3.06 -19.02 -1.60
C VAL A 365 1.83 -19.77 -2.12
N GLN A 366 1.27 -20.62 -1.26
CA GLN A 366 0.06 -21.39 -1.54
C GLN A 366 -1.11 -20.45 -1.93
N GLY A 367 -1.78 -20.75 -3.03
CA GLY A 367 -2.76 -19.89 -3.70
C GLY A 367 -2.29 -19.38 -5.06
N ILE A 368 -0.99 -19.11 -5.24
CA ILE A 368 -0.43 -18.71 -6.55
C ILE A 368 -0.58 -19.86 -7.58
N ASN A 369 -0.58 -21.11 -7.10
CA ASN A 369 -0.93 -22.30 -7.89
C ASN A 369 -2.32 -22.25 -8.52
N ASP A 370 -3.27 -21.53 -7.92
CA ASP A 370 -4.62 -21.36 -8.49
C ASP A 370 -4.59 -20.27 -9.58
N LEU A 371 -3.88 -19.17 -9.35
CA LEU A 371 -3.86 -17.97 -10.20
C LEU A 371 -3.30 -18.20 -11.61
N VAL A 372 -2.46 -19.23 -11.79
CA VAL A 372 -1.95 -19.63 -13.12
C VAL A 372 -3.00 -20.37 -13.96
N THR A 373 -4.01 -20.99 -13.34
CA THR A 373 -4.96 -21.87 -14.02
C THR A 373 -5.87 -21.21 -15.07
N PRO A 374 -6.34 -19.95 -14.93
CA PRO A 374 -7.17 -19.29 -15.94
C PRO A 374 -6.35 -18.90 -17.16
N PHE A 375 -5.10 -18.45 -16.98
CA PHE A 375 -4.17 -18.16 -18.08
C PHE A 375 -3.88 -19.42 -18.89
N TRP A 376 -3.56 -20.53 -18.21
CA TRP A 376 -3.36 -21.83 -18.85
C TRP A 376 -4.55 -22.22 -19.72
N GLN A 377 -5.77 -22.23 -19.17
CA GLN A 377 -6.98 -22.62 -19.89
C GLN A 377 -7.32 -21.67 -21.05
N VAL A 378 -7.15 -20.36 -20.88
CA VAL A 378 -7.43 -19.34 -21.92
C VAL A 378 -6.44 -19.41 -23.08
N PHE A 379 -5.14 -19.59 -22.82
CA PHE A 379 -4.13 -19.67 -23.89
C PHE A 379 -4.10 -21.03 -24.56
N LEU A 380 -4.38 -22.12 -23.83
CA LEU A 380 -4.54 -23.45 -24.41
C LEU A 380 -5.72 -23.50 -25.40
N GLY A 381 -6.85 -22.86 -25.07
CA GLY A 381 -8.02 -22.72 -25.93
C GLY A 381 -7.78 -21.97 -27.26
N ALA A 382 -6.67 -21.25 -27.42
CA ALA A 382 -6.31 -20.63 -28.69
C ALA A 382 -5.89 -21.65 -29.76
N TYR A 383 -5.36 -22.80 -29.35
CA TYR A 383 -4.81 -23.85 -30.22
C TYR A 383 -5.73 -25.06 -30.40
N ILE A 384 -6.81 -25.15 -29.63
CA ILE A 384 -7.75 -26.28 -29.59
C ILE A 384 -9.03 -25.96 -30.40
N SER A 385 -9.49 -26.93 -31.18
CA SER A 385 -10.69 -26.84 -32.03
C SER A 385 -11.99 -27.09 -31.25
N ASP A 386 -11.94 -27.85 -30.16
CA ASP A 386 -13.08 -28.14 -29.30
C ASP A 386 -13.40 -26.94 -28.38
N PRO A 387 -14.69 -26.55 -28.21
CA PRO A 387 -15.08 -25.55 -27.23
C PRO A 387 -15.01 -26.02 -25.77
N ASP A 388 -14.97 -27.32 -25.47
CA ASP A 388 -14.71 -27.83 -24.13
C ASP A 388 -13.23 -28.14 -23.94
N ILE A 389 -12.62 -27.49 -22.95
CA ILE A 389 -11.18 -27.56 -22.63
C ILE A 389 -11.00 -28.21 -21.24
N GLU A 390 -12.10 -28.42 -20.48
CA GLU A 390 -12.05 -28.85 -19.09
C GLU A 390 -12.05 -30.40 -18.95
N PHE A 391 -12.52 -31.12 -19.98
CA PHE A 391 -12.71 -32.57 -20.02
C PHE A 391 -12.22 -33.23 -21.31
N GLY A 392 -11.85 -34.50 -21.26
CA GLY A 392 -11.61 -35.37 -22.44
C GLY A 392 -10.37 -35.06 -23.29
N MET A 393 -9.49 -34.17 -22.86
CA MET A 393 -8.36 -33.66 -23.64
C MET A 393 -7.06 -33.60 -22.83
N ASP A 394 -6.15 -34.56 -23.08
CA ASP A 394 -4.79 -34.60 -22.50
C ASP A 394 -3.86 -33.64 -23.27
N PRO A 395 -3.38 -32.53 -22.68
CA PRO A 395 -2.50 -31.59 -23.38
C PRO A 395 -1.15 -32.20 -23.79
N GLY A 396 -0.76 -33.35 -23.22
CA GLY A 396 0.41 -34.14 -23.65
C GLY A 396 0.30 -34.75 -25.05
N GLN A 397 -0.86 -34.61 -25.71
CA GLN A 397 -1.06 -34.91 -27.13
C GLN A 397 -0.64 -33.75 -28.06
N LEU A 398 -0.51 -32.53 -27.53
CA LEU A 398 -0.18 -31.35 -28.33
C LEU A 398 1.32 -31.28 -28.67
N PRO A 399 1.71 -30.63 -29.79
CA PRO A 399 3.12 -30.43 -30.11
C PRO A 399 3.85 -29.67 -29.00
N LYS A 400 5.10 -30.06 -28.68
CA LYS A 400 5.90 -29.40 -27.62
C LYS A 400 5.93 -27.88 -27.78
N GLN A 401 6.07 -27.37 -29.00
CA GLN A 401 6.06 -25.93 -29.33
C GLN A 401 4.78 -25.20 -28.90
N VAL A 402 3.62 -25.89 -28.88
CA VAL A 402 2.35 -25.35 -28.39
C VAL A 402 2.34 -25.30 -26.87
N LEU A 403 2.79 -26.36 -26.20
CA LEU A 403 2.91 -26.36 -24.73
C LEU A 403 3.92 -25.30 -24.26
N ASP A 404 5.10 -25.23 -24.89
CA ASP A 404 6.12 -24.21 -24.63
C ASP A 404 5.58 -22.78 -24.74
N ALA A 405 4.74 -22.52 -25.76
CA ALA A 405 4.11 -21.23 -25.98
C ALA A 405 3.02 -20.92 -24.93
N VAL A 406 2.12 -21.87 -24.65
CA VAL A 406 1.07 -21.71 -23.63
C VAL A 406 1.68 -21.52 -22.23
N GLU A 407 2.75 -22.25 -21.92
CA GLU A 407 3.47 -22.18 -20.64
C GLU A 407 4.17 -20.83 -20.45
N ALA A 408 4.89 -20.35 -21.48
CA ALA A 408 5.54 -19.04 -21.47
C ALA A 408 4.54 -17.87 -21.43
N ASP A 409 3.49 -17.90 -22.25
CA ASP A 409 2.44 -16.88 -22.28
C ASP A 409 1.73 -16.81 -20.91
N SER A 410 1.48 -17.97 -20.28
CA SER A 410 0.91 -18.08 -18.93
C SER A 410 1.84 -17.51 -17.86
N PHE A 411 3.14 -17.82 -17.90
CA PHE A 411 4.14 -17.28 -16.97
C PHE A 411 4.20 -15.76 -17.01
N TRP A 412 4.25 -15.16 -18.21
CA TRP A 412 4.35 -13.71 -18.35
C TRP A 412 3.07 -12.98 -17.94
N CYS A 413 1.90 -13.55 -18.25
CA CYS A 413 0.62 -12.98 -17.84
C CYS A 413 0.38 -13.13 -16.33
N LEU A 414 0.79 -14.25 -15.73
CA LEU A 414 0.81 -14.44 -14.27
C LEU A 414 1.72 -13.41 -13.59
N THR A 415 2.93 -13.20 -14.13
CA THR A 415 3.86 -12.19 -13.61
C THR A 415 3.23 -10.80 -13.64
N LYS A 416 2.57 -10.42 -14.74
CA LYS A 416 1.91 -9.11 -14.85
C LYS A 416 0.63 -8.96 -14.01
N LEU A 417 -0.06 -10.05 -13.67
CA LEU A 417 -1.11 -10.01 -12.64
C LEU A 417 -0.50 -9.78 -11.26
N LEU A 418 0.57 -10.53 -10.92
CA LEU A 418 1.19 -10.48 -9.59
C LEU A 418 1.92 -9.17 -9.33
N ASP A 419 2.45 -8.49 -10.35
CA ASP A 419 3.01 -7.13 -10.25
C ASP A 419 2.05 -6.13 -9.59
N GLY A 420 0.74 -6.25 -9.84
CA GLY A 420 -0.27 -5.37 -9.25
C GLY A 420 -0.66 -5.70 -7.81
N ILE A 421 -0.19 -6.83 -7.26
CA ILE A 421 -0.57 -7.35 -5.92
C ILE A 421 0.61 -8.05 -5.21
N GLN A 422 1.86 -7.65 -5.45
CA GLN A 422 3.04 -8.33 -4.88
C GLN A 422 3.02 -8.39 -3.35
N ASP A 423 2.46 -7.36 -2.70
CA ASP A 423 2.32 -7.22 -1.26
C ASP A 423 1.37 -8.23 -0.59
N ASN A 424 0.57 -8.95 -1.39
CA ASN A 424 -0.21 -10.10 -0.92
C ASN A 424 0.66 -11.34 -0.66
N TYR A 425 1.86 -11.44 -1.25
CA TYR A 425 2.66 -12.68 -1.27
C TYR A 425 4.06 -12.52 -0.66
N ILE A 426 4.50 -11.30 -0.33
CA ILE A 426 5.70 -11.09 0.49
C ILE A 426 5.49 -11.57 1.94
N ALA A 427 6.58 -11.71 2.69
CA ALA A 427 6.56 -12.12 4.10
C ALA A 427 5.48 -11.38 4.94
N HIS A 428 4.74 -12.15 5.75
CA HIS A 428 3.59 -11.72 6.55
C HIS A 428 2.34 -11.23 5.78
N GLN A 429 2.36 -11.22 4.44
CA GLN A 429 1.21 -10.93 3.56
C GLN A 429 0.43 -9.63 3.91
N PRO A 430 1.11 -8.48 4.06
CA PRO A 430 0.47 -7.23 4.52
C PRO A 430 -0.63 -6.72 3.58
N GLY A 431 -0.57 -7.03 2.28
CA GLY A 431 -1.63 -6.72 1.32
C GLY A 431 -2.94 -7.45 1.64
N ILE A 432 -2.87 -8.75 1.97
CA ILE A 432 -4.04 -9.54 2.37
C ILE A 432 -4.64 -8.98 3.65
N GLN A 433 -3.82 -8.65 4.65
CA GLN A 433 -4.30 -8.07 5.91
C GLN A 433 -5.03 -6.72 5.68
N ARG A 434 -4.47 -5.85 4.84
CA ARG A 434 -5.13 -4.59 4.42
C ARG A 434 -6.44 -4.84 3.70
N SER A 435 -6.49 -5.77 2.75
CA SER A 435 -7.69 -6.09 1.98
C SER A 435 -8.80 -6.71 2.84
N VAL A 436 -8.44 -7.56 3.80
CA VAL A 436 -9.38 -8.16 4.76
C VAL A 436 -9.96 -7.13 5.71
N SER A 437 -9.14 -6.24 6.29
CA SER A 437 -9.64 -5.12 7.10
C SER A 437 -10.56 -4.23 6.26
N SER A 438 -10.14 -3.89 5.04
CA SER A 438 -10.92 -3.08 4.10
C SER A 438 -12.25 -3.74 3.71
N LEU A 439 -12.34 -5.07 3.69
CA LEU A 439 -13.58 -5.81 3.41
C LEU A 439 -14.55 -5.77 4.59
N ARG A 440 -14.08 -6.00 5.82
CA ARG A 440 -14.89 -5.80 7.05
C ARG A 440 -15.49 -4.40 7.04
N ASP A 441 -14.64 -3.43 6.78
CA ASP A 441 -14.94 -2.00 6.79
C ASP A 441 -15.95 -1.63 5.68
N LEU A 442 -15.75 -2.10 4.45
CA LEU A 442 -16.68 -1.90 3.34
C LEU A 442 -18.02 -2.65 3.54
N THR A 443 -18.01 -3.84 4.13
CA THR A 443 -19.24 -4.58 4.46
C THR A 443 -20.04 -3.83 5.54
N THR A 444 -19.37 -3.29 6.55
CA THR A 444 -20.01 -2.51 7.63
C THR A 444 -20.67 -1.22 7.11
N ARG A 445 -20.14 -0.62 6.02
CA ARG A 445 -20.78 0.50 5.31
C ARG A 445 -22.07 0.13 4.58
N ILE A 446 -22.15 -1.10 4.06
CA ILE A 446 -23.14 -1.50 3.05
C ILE A 446 -24.26 -2.33 3.69
N ASP A 447 -23.90 -3.26 4.56
CA ASP A 447 -24.80 -4.05 5.38
C ASP A 447 -24.23 -4.21 6.80
N ASP A 448 -24.42 -3.16 7.59
CA ASP A 448 -24.17 -3.15 9.04
C ASP A 448 -24.93 -4.26 9.79
N GLN A 449 -26.08 -4.72 9.29
CA GLN A 449 -26.86 -5.76 9.96
C GLN A 449 -26.20 -7.13 9.78
N LEU A 450 -25.60 -7.39 8.61
CA LEU A 450 -24.73 -8.54 8.40
C LEU A 450 -23.42 -8.42 9.19
N ALA A 451 -22.76 -7.25 9.16
CA ALA A 451 -21.50 -7.05 9.87
C ALA A 451 -21.64 -7.27 11.39
N LYS A 452 -22.71 -6.77 12.00
CA LYS A 452 -23.06 -7.02 13.41
C LYS A 452 -23.43 -8.47 13.69
N HIS A 453 -24.12 -9.15 12.76
CA HIS A 453 -24.42 -10.59 12.93
C HIS A 453 -23.14 -11.42 12.99
N LEU A 454 -22.23 -11.22 12.03
CA LEU A 454 -20.92 -11.87 12.02
C LEU A 454 -20.14 -11.59 13.32
N GLN A 455 -20.15 -10.35 13.81
CA GLN A 455 -19.50 -9.99 15.06
C GLN A 455 -20.14 -10.65 16.30
N ASN A 456 -21.48 -10.74 16.36
CA ASN A 456 -22.20 -11.36 17.47
C ASN A 456 -21.94 -12.88 17.56
N GLU A 457 -21.87 -13.55 16.40
CA GLU A 457 -21.52 -14.97 16.31
C GLU A 457 -20.02 -15.23 16.49
N GLY A 458 -19.18 -14.20 16.61
CA GLY A 458 -17.72 -14.34 16.76
C GLY A 458 -16.98 -14.72 15.46
N VAL A 459 -17.60 -14.51 14.30
CA VAL A 459 -17.00 -14.76 12.98
C VAL A 459 -16.10 -13.59 12.59
N GLU A 460 -14.79 -13.82 12.56
CA GLU A 460 -13.83 -12.82 12.09
C GLU A 460 -13.68 -12.89 10.57
N PHE A 461 -13.63 -11.72 9.91
CA PHE A 461 -13.50 -11.64 8.44
C PHE A 461 -12.29 -12.43 7.90
N ILE A 462 -11.17 -12.45 8.63
CA ILE A 462 -9.97 -13.20 8.25
C ILE A 462 -10.20 -14.70 8.06
N GLN A 463 -11.13 -15.30 8.82
CA GLN A 463 -11.39 -16.75 8.84
C GLN A 463 -11.94 -17.28 7.50
N PHE A 464 -12.62 -16.44 6.72
CA PHE A 464 -13.10 -16.79 5.37
C PHE A 464 -12.43 -15.95 4.27
N SER A 465 -12.32 -14.63 4.44
CA SER A 465 -11.91 -13.75 3.34
C SER A 465 -10.41 -13.72 3.08
N PHE A 466 -9.57 -14.31 3.96
CA PHE A 466 -8.17 -14.58 3.62
C PHE A 466 -8.07 -15.38 2.32
N ARG A 467 -8.84 -16.48 2.21
CA ARG A 467 -8.87 -17.35 1.03
C ARG A 467 -9.37 -16.61 -0.20
N TRP A 468 -10.39 -15.76 -0.01
CA TRP A 468 -10.98 -14.97 -1.10
C TRP A 468 -9.98 -13.98 -1.69
N MET A 469 -9.20 -13.27 -0.87
CA MET A 469 -8.19 -12.32 -1.35
C MET A 469 -6.95 -13.05 -1.90
N ASN A 470 -6.45 -14.06 -1.19
CA ASN A 470 -5.22 -14.79 -1.56
C ASN A 470 -5.37 -15.60 -2.86
N CYS A 471 -6.59 -16.06 -3.17
CA CYS A 471 -6.93 -16.84 -4.35
C CYS A 471 -7.90 -16.11 -5.29
N LEU A 472 -8.08 -14.79 -5.16
CA LEU A 472 -8.94 -13.94 -6.01
C LEU A 472 -10.36 -14.52 -6.31
N LEU A 473 -11.05 -14.97 -5.25
CA LEU A 473 -12.34 -15.70 -5.24
C LEU A 473 -12.38 -17.02 -6.04
N MET A 474 -11.27 -17.51 -6.59
CA MET A 474 -11.23 -18.68 -7.48
C MET A 474 -11.64 -20.01 -6.83
N ARG A 475 -11.59 -20.11 -5.51
CA ARG A 475 -12.07 -21.28 -4.75
C ARG A 475 -13.57 -21.23 -4.43
N GLU A 476 -14.21 -20.09 -4.72
CA GLU A 476 -15.61 -19.80 -4.39
C GLU A 476 -16.53 -19.79 -5.63
N ILE A 477 -15.97 -19.77 -6.85
CA ILE A 477 -16.69 -19.82 -8.14
C ILE A 477 -15.95 -20.75 -9.12
N SER A 478 -16.64 -21.25 -10.16
CA SER A 478 -16.03 -22.11 -11.19
C SER A 478 -15.02 -21.36 -12.07
N VAL A 479 -14.02 -22.06 -12.62
CA VAL A 479 -12.93 -21.45 -13.42
C VAL A 479 -13.48 -20.69 -14.64
N LYS A 480 -14.50 -21.20 -15.33
CA LYS A 480 -15.25 -20.47 -16.37
C LYS A 480 -15.78 -19.10 -15.89
N ASN A 481 -16.34 -19.04 -14.69
CA ASN A 481 -16.88 -17.81 -14.10
C ASN A 481 -15.75 -16.89 -13.61
N THR A 482 -14.64 -17.43 -13.11
CA THR A 482 -13.38 -16.67 -12.87
C THR A 482 -12.89 -16.02 -14.16
N ILE A 483 -12.85 -16.75 -15.28
CA ILE A 483 -12.42 -16.21 -16.57
C ILE A 483 -13.34 -15.05 -17.01
N ARG A 484 -14.67 -15.19 -16.88
CA ARG A 484 -15.60 -14.08 -17.13
C ARG A 484 -15.40 -12.91 -16.15
N MET A 485 -15.05 -13.16 -14.89
CA MET A 485 -14.75 -12.11 -13.90
C MET A 485 -13.47 -11.36 -14.27
N TRP A 486 -12.42 -12.08 -14.68
CA TRP A 486 -11.12 -11.53 -15.05
C TRP A 486 -11.15 -10.74 -16.37
N ASP A 487 -12.06 -11.05 -17.31
CA ASP A 487 -12.35 -10.17 -18.46
C ASP A 487 -12.64 -8.71 -18.04
N THR A 488 -13.30 -8.52 -16.88
CA THR A 488 -13.59 -7.19 -16.32
C THR A 488 -12.45 -6.65 -15.46
N TYR A 489 -11.75 -7.50 -14.68
CA TYR A 489 -10.58 -7.04 -13.91
C TYR A 489 -9.44 -6.56 -14.82
N LEU A 490 -9.28 -7.16 -16.00
CA LEU A 490 -8.32 -6.73 -17.02
C LEU A 490 -8.77 -5.46 -17.78
N ALA A 491 -10.05 -5.11 -17.70
CA ALA A 491 -10.59 -3.88 -18.27
C ALA A 491 -10.46 -2.67 -17.34
N GLU A 492 -10.52 -2.90 -16.02
CA GLU A 492 -10.30 -1.90 -14.97
C GLU A 492 -8.79 -1.67 -14.71
N GLU A 493 -8.41 -0.44 -14.40
CA GLU A 493 -6.98 -0.08 -14.24
C GLU A 493 -6.38 -0.65 -12.94
N ASP A 494 -7.18 -0.73 -11.86
CA ASP A 494 -6.84 -1.31 -10.56
C ASP A 494 -7.68 -2.59 -10.30
N GLY A 495 -7.89 -3.43 -11.31
CA GLY A 495 -8.84 -4.55 -11.26
C GLY A 495 -8.60 -5.54 -10.11
N PHE A 496 -7.38 -6.07 -10.02
CA PHE A 496 -7.01 -7.11 -9.06
C PHE A 496 -6.76 -6.59 -7.64
N SER A 497 -6.36 -5.32 -7.50
CA SER A 497 -5.99 -4.70 -6.21
C SER A 497 -7.15 -3.94 -5.58
N SER A 498 -7.82 -3.05 -6.33
CA SER A 498 -8.87 -2.17 -5.80
C SER A 498 -10.28 -2.65 -6.12
N PHE A 499 -10.55 -3.06 -7.36
CA PHE A 499 -11.92 -3.45 -7.75
C PHE A 499 -12.35 -4.78 -7.13
N HIS A 500 -11.41 -5.73 -7.00
CA HIS A 500 -11.63 -7.02 -6.34
C HIS A 500 -12.25 -6.90 -4.94
N LEU A 501 -11.86 -5.89 -4.14
CA LEU A 501 -12.43 -5.61 -2.82
C LEU A 501 -13.95 -5.39 -2.86
N TYR A 502 -14.44 -4.63 -3.84
CA TYR A 502 -15.87 -4.36 -4.02
C TYR A 502 -16.63 -5.59 -4.51
N VAL A 503 -15.98 -6.46 -5.28
CA VAL A 503 -16.53 -7.76 -5.71
C VAL A 503 -16.64 -8.71 -4.52
N CYS A 504 -15.64 -8.79 -3.65
CA CYS A 504 -15.72 -9.54 -2.39
C CYS A 504 -16.85 -9.03 -1.48
N ALA A 505 -17.07 -7.72 -1.41
CA ALA A 505 -18.19 -7.16 -0.66
C ALA A 505 -19.55 -7.54 -1.27
N ALA A 506 -19.73 -7.37 -2.59
CA ALA A 506 -20.95 -7.75 -3.30
C ALA A 506 -21.24 -9.25 -3.18
N PHE A 507 -20.20 -10.07 -3.24
CA PHE A 507 -20.27 -11.52 -3.11
C PHE A 507 -20.73 -11.95 -1.71
N LEU A 508 -20.28 -11.27 -0.65
CA LEU A 508 -20.71 -11.51 0.73
C LEU A 508 -22.16 -11.06 0.98
N VAL A 509 -22.47 -9.80 0.65
CA VAL A 509 -23.78 -9.18 0.94
C VAL A 509 -24.92 -9.84 0.16
N LYS A 510 -24.64 -10.40 -1.03
CA LYS A 510 -25.59 -11.25 -1.80
C LYS A 510 -26.21 -12.39 -0.99
N TRP A 511 -25.55 -12.84 0.08
CA TRP A 511 -26.02 -13.91 0.95
C TRP A 511 -26.50 -13.43 2.34
N SER A 512 -26.60 -12.12 2.58
CA SER A 512 -26.96 -11.53 3.88
C SER A 512 -28.23 -12.15 4.50
N ASP A 513 -29.30 -12.27 3.73
CA ASP A 513 -30.58 -12.87 4.16
C ASP A 513 -30.48 -14.33 4.61
N GLN A 514 -29.39 -15.05 4.27
CA GLN A 514 -29.13 -16.42 4.71
C GLN A 514 -28.18 -16.42 5.90
N LEU A 515 -27.04 -15.72 5.78
CA LEU A 515 -26.02 -15.60 6.82
C LEU A 515 -26.58 -15.09 8.15
N ARG A 516 -27.53 -14.15 8.11
CA ARG A 516 -28.19 -13.57 9.30
C ARG A 516 -29.20 -14.49 10.00
N LYS A 517 -29.31 -15.75 9.56
CA LYS A 517 -30.14 -16.80 10.17
C LYS A 517 -29.32 -17.99 10.65
N MET A 518 -28.00 -17.93 10.47
CA MET A 518 -27.05 -19.00 10.72
C MET A 518 -26.23 -18.71 11.99
N ASP A 519 -25.83 -19.75 12.70
CA ASP A 519 -24.85 -19.65 13.80
C ASP A 519 -23.39 -19.60 13.29
N PHE A 520 -22.42 -19.38 14.18
CA PHE A 520 -20.98 -19.42 13.87
C PHE A 520 -20.55 -20.60 12.96
N GLN A 521 -21.00 -21.82 13.28
CA GLN A 521 -20.58 -23.04 12.56
C GLN A 521 -21.24 -23.09 11.19
N GLU A 522 -22.54 -22.80 11.10
CA GLU A 522 -23.29 -22.72 9.85
C GLU A 522 -22.71 -21.64 8.92
N ILE A 523 -22.43 -20.44 9.45
CA ILE A 523 -21.80 -19.33 8.71
C ILE A 523 -20.45 -19.78 8.14
N MET A 524 -19.58 -20.38 8.95
CA MET A 524 -18.24 -20.73 8.50
C MET A 524 -18.26 -21.88 7.47
N MET A 525 -19.12 -22.88 7.64
CA MET A 525 -19.33 -23.91 6.63
C MET A 525 -19.89 -23.32 5.32
N PHE A 526 -20.85 -22.39 5.41
CA PHE A 526 -21.50 -21.78 4.25
C PHE A 526 -20.55 -20.84 3.48
N LEU A 527 -19.85 -19.92 4.17
CA LEU A 527 -18.88 -19.00 3.55
C LEU A 527 -17.68 -19.71 2.91
N GLN A 528 -17.32 -20.91 3.40
CA GLN A 528 -16.28 -21.74 2.79
C GLN A 528 -16.80 -22.68 1.68
N SER A 529 -18.11 -22.74 1.42
CA SER A 529 -18.70 -23.64 0.41
C SER A 529 -19.93 -23.05 -0.30
N LEU A 530 -19.88 -21.75 -0.62
CA LEU A 530 -21.00 -20.98 -1.16
C LEU A 530 -21.66 -21.63 -2.40
N PRO A 531 -23.00 -21.55 -2.54
CA PRO A 531 -23.75 -22.29 -3.56
C PRO A 531 -23.68 -21.62 -4.95
N THR A 532 -22.47 -21.54 -5.50
CA THR A 532 -22.16 -20.88 -6.79
C THR A 532 -22.04 -21.85 -7.97
N ARG A 533 -22.12 -23.17 -7.75
CA ARG A 533 -21.92 -24.21 -8.77
C ARG A 533 -22.84 -24.10 -9.99
N GLN A 534 -24.00 -23.44 -9.84
CA GLN A 534 -24.99 -23.23 -10.91
C GLN A 534 -24.93 -21.82 -11.53
N TRP A 535 -24.00 -20.96 -11.09
CA TRP A 535 -23.89 -19.59 -11.57
C TRP A 535 -23.48 -19.52 -13.04
N THR A 536 -24.07 -18.56 -13.73
CA THR A 536 -23.84 -18.27 -15.15
C THR A 536 -23.05 -16.97 -15.32
N GLU A 537 -22.65 -16.67 -16.56
CA GLU A 537 -22.03 -15.40 -16.92
C GLU A 537 -22.91 -14.18 -16.57
N LYS A 538 -24.24 -14.36 -16.42
CA LYS A 538 -25.18 -13.32 -15.99
C LYS A 538 -25.13 -13.05 -14.49
N ASP A 539 -24.89 -14.07 -13.68
CA ASP A 539 -24.72 -13.93 -12.23
C ASP A 539 -23.42 -13.19 -11.92
N ILE A 540 -22.37 -13.45 -12.69
CA ILE A 540 -21.10 -12.72 -12.65
C ILE A 540 -21.27 -11.29 -13.19
N GLU A 541 -22.02 -11.07 -14.29
CA GLU A 541 -22.32 -9.72 -14.79
C GLU A 541 -23.10 -8.87 -13.77
N LEU A 542 -24.07 -9.46 -13.07
CA LEU A 542 -24.80 -8.81 -11.98
C LEU A 542 -23.89 -8.48 -10.79
N LEU A 543 -23.07 -9.44 -10.34
CA LEU A 543 -22.09 -9.24 -9.26
C LEU A 543 -21.12 -8.09 -9.58
N LEU A 544 -20.57 -8.07 -10.79
CA LEU A 544 -19.65 -7.03 -11.26
C LEU A 544 -20.34 -5.67 -11.39
N SER A 545 -21.60 -5.64 -11.82
CA SER A 545 -22.39 -4.40 -11.91
C SER A 545 -22.68 -3.82 -10.52
N GLU A 546 -23.03 -4.67 -9.55
CA GLU A 546 -23.24 -4.28 -8.15
C GLU A 546 -21.93 -3.79 -7.51
N ALA A 547 -20.84 -4.53 -7.67
CA ALA A 547 -19.51 -4.13 -7.24
C ALA A 547 -19.05 -2.81 -7.86
N PHE A 548 -19.36 -2.55 -9.14
CA PHE A 548 -19.02 -1.29 -9.81
C PHE A 548 -19.89 -0.12 -9.37
N ILE A 549 -21.17 -0.37 -9.05
CA ILE A 549 -22.01 0.64 -8.39
C ILE A 549 -21.43 0.97 -7.01
N TRP A 550 -20.99 -0.02 -6.23
CA TRP A 550 -20.40 0.23 -4.91
C TRP A 550 -19.02 0.87 -4.99
N GLN A 551 -18.20 0.50 -5.98
CA GLN A 551 -16.98 1.24 -6.29
C GLN A 551 -17.32 2.69 -6.65
N SER A 552 -18.31 2.94 -7.51
CA SER A 552 -18.75 4.30 -7.87
C SER A 552 -19.36 5.11 -6.71
N LEU A 553 -19.90 4.43 -5.68
CA LEU A 553 -20.49 5.06 -4.49
C LEU A 553 -19.52 5.20 -3.30
N PHE A 554 -18.44 4.39 -3.25
CA PHE A 554 -17.53 4.32 -2.10
C PHE A 554 -16.04 4.56 -2.43
N LYS A 555 -15.59 4.50 -3.69
CA LYS A 555 -14.24 4.93 -4.14
C LYS A 555 -14.14 6.45 -4.00
N GLY A 556 -13.45 6.91 -2.95
CA GLY A 556 -13.36 8.33 -2.54
C GLY A 556 -14.31 8.73 -1.41
N SER A 557 -15.32 7.92 -1.08
CA SER A 557 -16.33 8.26 -0.07
C SER A 557 -15.90 7.85 1.34
N GLY A 558 -14.95 8.56 1.95
CA GLY A 558 -14.53 8.35 3.34
C GLY A 558 -15.68 8.37 4.35
N ALA A 559 -16.68 9.23 4.10
CA ALA A 559 -17.71 9.67 5.04
C ALA A 559 -18.61 8.58 5.67
N HIS A 560 -18.77 7.39 5.06
CA HIS A 560 -19.72 6.38 5.57
C HIS A 560 -19.14 5.34 6.54
N LEU A 561 -17.83 5.33 6.84
CA LEU A 561 -17.18 4.20 7.53
C LEU A 561 -17.39 4.11 9.06
N LYS A 562 -18.22 4.96 9.67
CA LYS A 562 -18.57 4.87 11.10
C LYS A 562 -20.08 5.01 11.25
N ASN A 563 -20.69 4.08 11.97
CA ASN A 563 -22.10 3.77 11.81
C ASN A 563 -23.05 4.63 12.70
N THR A 564 -24.17 5.04 12.09
CA THR A 564 -25.43 5.60 12.61
C THR A 564 -25.44 6.42 13.92
N GLY A 565 -25.92 7.66 13.80
CA GLY A 565 -26.52 8.41 14.91
C GLY A 565 -27.44 9.54 14.41
N SER A 566 -28.76 9.31 14.44
CA SER A 566 -29.82 10.25 13.97
C SER A 566 -29.90 10.48 12.45
N ALA A 567 -30.98 11.13 11.99
CA ALA A 567 -31.40 11.23 10.59
C ALA A 567 -31.77 12.66 10.16
N GLY A 568 -31.58 12.98 8.87
CA GLY A 568 -32.00 14.25 8.26
C GLY A 568 -31.77 14.30 6.75
N SER A 569 -32.76 14.79 6.00
CA SER A 569 -32.73 14.98 4.53
C SER A 569 -32.43 16.45 4.14
N GLY A 570 -31.84 16.78 2.99
CA GLY A 570 -31.28 15.94 1.91
C GLY A 570 -31.19 16.67 0.54
N GLN A 571 -30.48 16.07 -0.42
CA GLN A 571 -30.41 16.39 -1.87
C GLN A 571 -30.07 17.82 -2.35
N GLN A 572 -28.86 18.02 -2.89
CA GLN A 572 -28.63 18.20 -4.34
C GLN A 572 -27.21 17.77 -4.72
N GLY A 573 -27.08 17.18 -5.91
CA GLY A 573 -25.82 16.69 -6.50
C GLY A 573 -26.00 16.40 -7.99
N ILE A 574 -26.71 17.29 -8.70
CA ILE A 574 -27.26 17.02 -10.03
C ILE A 574 -26.34 17.60 -11.13
N VAL A 575 -25.11 17.09 -11.23
CA VAL A 575 -24.20 17.40 -12.35
C VAL A 575 -23.52 16.15 -12.92
N THR A 576 -22.89 15.32 -12.07
CA THR A 576 -22.14 14.11 -12.49
C THR A 576 -22.99 13.01 -13.14
N CYS A 577 -24.32 13.05 -13.00
CA CYS A 577 -25.23 12.04 -13.53
C CYS A 577 -25.25 11.94 -15.07
N ARG A 578 -24.67 12.89 -15.82
CA ARG A 578 -24.65 12.86 -17.30
C ARG A 578 -23.67 11.84 -17.90
N ILE A 579 -22.47 11.66 -17.35
CA ILE A 579 -21.47 10.72 -17.89
C ILE A 579 -21.80 9.29 -17.48
N ALA A 580 -22.19 9.07 -16.22
CA ALA A 580 -22.68 7.77 -15.75
C ALA A 580 -23.91 7.28 -16.55
N ASN A 581 -24.78 8.20 -16.99
CA ASN A 581 -25.88 7.89 -17.91
C ASN A 581 -25.41 7.25 -19.23
N GLN A 582 -24.20 7.52 -19.72
CA GLN A 582 -23.80 7.11 -21.07
C GLN A 582 -23.41 5.63 -21.14
N LYS A 583 -22.64 5.13 -20.17
CA LYS A 583 -22.41 3.67 -20.03
C LYS A 583 -23.71 2.95 -19.62
N PHE A 584 -24.50 3.52 -18.70
CA PHE A 584 -25.73 2.88 -18.18
C PHE A 584 -26.91 2.84 -19.18
N ARG A 585 -27.08 3.85 -20.04
CA ARG A 585 -28.10 3.86 -21.12
C ARG A 585 -27.85 2.76 -22.16
N THR A 586 -26.59 2.44 -22.41
CA THR A 586 -26.16 1.40 -23.36
C THR A 586 -26.52 -0.01 -22.88
N MET A 587 -26.72 -0.21 -21.57
CA MET A 587 -27.34 -1.42 -21.01
C MET A 587 -28.87 -1.37 -21.02
N ILE A 588 -29.47 -0.26 -20.59
CA ILE A 588 -30.93 -0.17 -20.36
C ILE A 588 -31.76 -0.10 -21.65
N SER A 589 -31.19 0.26 -22.80
CA SER A 589 -31.89 0.34 -24.10
C SER A 589 -32.69 -0.91 -24.45
N ASN A 590 -32.22 -2.10 -24.03
CA ASN A 590 -32.81 -3.38 -24.39
C ASN A 590 -33.80 -3.93 -23.32
N ALA A 591 -33.92 -3.26 -22.17
CA ALA A 591 -34.56 -3.84 -20.97
C ALA A 591 -35.85 -3.14 -20.47
N ARG A 592 -36.25 -1.98 -21.03
CA ARG A 592 -37.41 -1.22 -20.53
C ARG A 592 -38.42 -0.79 -21.61
N ARG A 593 -39.30 -1.71 -21.99
CA ARG A 593 -40.69 -1.38 -22.37
C ARG A 593 -41.65 -1.76 -21.22
N ARG A 594 -42.59 -0.85 -20.94
CA ARG A 594 -43.76 -0.92 -20.01
C ARG A 594 -43.60 -0.37 -18.59
N ARG A 595 -44.69 0.30 -18.18
CA ARG A 595 -45.11 0.81 -16.85
C ARG A 595 -44.39 2.06 -16.33
N SER A 596 -45.13 3.17 -16.41
CA SER A 596 -44.95 4.43 -15.68
C SER A 596 -45.98 4.49 -14.54
N ALA A 597 -45.61 5.11 -13.41
CA ALA A 597 -46.49 5.55 -12.33
C ALA A 597 -45.82 6.71 -11.57
N HIS A 598 -46.59 7.57 -10.91
CA HIS A 598 -46.09 8.84 -10.35
C HIS A 598 -45.30 8.71 -9.03
N LEU A 599 -44.36 9.65 -8.84
CA LEU A 599 -43.91 10.15 -7.53
C LEU A 599 -43.74 11.69 -7.59
N PRO A 600 -43.78 12.42 -6.45
CA PRO A 600 -43.87 13.89 -6.42
C PRO A 600 -42.52 14.63 -6.68
N PRO A 601 -42.51 15.96 -6.81
CA PRO A 601 -41.29 16.73 -7.10
C PRO A 601 -40.31 16.80 -5.91
N ARG A 602 -39.04 17.05 -6.22
CA ARG A 602 -37.96 17.22 -5.24
C ARG A 602 -37.90 18.65 -4.69
N PRO A 603 -37.52 18.86 -3.42
CA PRO A 603 -37.06 20.17 -2.95
C PRO A 603 -35.66 20.52 -3.51
N VAL A 604 -35.25 21.76 -3.31
CA VAL A 604 -33.99 22.34 -3.79
C VAL A 604 -33.07 22.59 -2.58
N LEU A 605 -31.86 22.03 -2.56
CA LEU A 605 -30.80 22.54 -1.67
C LEU A 605 -30.25 23.85 -2.22
N CYS A 606 -30.00 24.78 -1.29
CA CYS A 606 -29.52 26.12 -1.60
C CYS A 606 -28.02 26.14 -1.89
N SER A 607 -27.58 27.20 -2.58
CA SER A 607 -26.18 27.61 -2.60
C SER A 607 -25.72 28.00 -1.20
N TRP A 608 -24.64 27.39 -0.69
CA TRP A 608 -23.98 27.87 0.52
C TRP A 608 -23.07 29.05 0.21
N GLN A 609 -23.13 30.08 1.05
CA GLN A 609 -22.48 31.37 0.77
C GLN A 609 -21.03 31.37 1.22
N HIS A 610 -20.09 31.60 0.28
CA HIS A 610 -18.68 31.90 0.55
C HIS A 610 -18.43 33.24 1.27
N SER A 611 -19.46 33.86 1.86
CA SER A 611 -19.45 35.25 2.35
C SER A 611 -19.71 35.39 3.85
N SER A 612 -19.53 34.32 4.63
CA SER A 612 -19.60 34.37 6.09
C SER A 612 -18.28 33.91 6.71
N PHE A 613 -17.35 34.87 6.87
CA PHE A 613 -16.23 34.76 7.81
C PHE A 613 -16.77 34.32 9.19
N PRO A 614 -16.17 33.33 9.88
CA PRO A 614 -16.78 32.67 11.05
C PRO A 614 -16.75 33.49 12.37
N PHE A 615 -17.30 34.70 12.34
CA PHE A 615 -17.71 35.46 13.54
C PHE A 615 -19.23 35.58 13.66
N ARG A 616 -19.91 34.43 13.70
CA ARG A 616 -21.26 34.29 14.29
C ARG A 616 -21.15 33.55 15.62
N ILE A 617 -20.85 34.29 16.68
CA ILE A 617 -20.60 33.73 18.00
C ILE A 617 -21.92 33.46 18.74
N SER A 618 -22.25 32.17 18.82
CA SER A 618 -23.12 31.57 19.84
C SER A 618 -22.79 30.07 19.88
N VAL A 619 -22.12 29.51 20.89
CA VAL A 619 -21.72 30.06 22.20
C VAL A 619 -20.31 29.57 22.56
N GLY A 620 -19.37 30.50 22.83
CA GLY A 620 -18.15 30.18 23.59
C GLY A 620 -16.89 29.69 22.85
N SER A 621 -16.71 29.97 21.56
CA SER A 621 -15.37 30.14 20.92
C SER A 621 -15.48 30.43 19.41
N GLY A 622 -14.56 31.25 18.88
CA GLY A 622 -14.44 31.55 17.44
C GLY A 622 -13.60 30.51 16.69
N ASN A 623 -14.13 29.30 16.53
CA ASN A 623 -13.45 28.14 15.93
C ASN A 623 -14.17 27.66 14.65
N ALA A 624 -13.56 26.74 13.90
CA ALA A 624 -14.18 26.02 12.78
C ALA A 624 -14.31 24.51 13.06
N TRP A 625 -14.45 24.11 14.33
CA TRP A 625 -14.60 22.72 14.73
C TRP A 625 -15.93 22.16 14.20
N GLY A 626 -15.89 20.95 13.65
CA GLY A 626 -17.07 20.32 13.05
C GLY A 626 -17.40 20.76 11.63
N LEU A 627 -16.68 21.74 11.05
CA LEU A 627 -16.84 22.16 9.64
C LEU A 627 -16.70 20.98 8.66
N TYR A 628 -15.71 20.12 8.89
CA TYR A 628 -15.48 18.89 8.13
C TYR A 628 -16.07 17.64 8.83
N GLY A 629 -16.96 17.84 9.80
CA GLY A 629 -17.62 16.79 10.59
C GLY A 629 -17.06 16.60 12.01
N PRO A 630 -17.81 15.92 12.90
CA PRO A 630 -17.50 15.83 14.34
C PRO A 630 -16.31 14.91 14.70
N ASN A 631 -15.78 14.18 13.72
CA ASN A 631 -14.66 13.24 13.88
C ASN A 631 -13.45 13.63 13.01
N ASP A 632 -13.36 14.90 12.61
CA ASP A 632 -12.24 15.37 11.81
C ASP A 632 -10.92 15.34 12.60
N GLU A 633 -9.84 15.01 11.88
CA GLU A 633 -8.46 15.00 12.36
C GLU A 633 -7.49 15.72 11.38
N LEU A 634 -8.00 16.30 10.30
CA LEU A 634 -7.22 16.90 9.20
C LEU A 634 -7.44 18.41 9.05
N GLY A 635 -8.50 18.99 9.60
CA GLY A 635 -8.75 20.43 9.55
C GLY A 635 -8.92 20.93 8.12
N ALA A 636 -8.32 22.08 7.80
CA ALA A 636 -8.41 22.67 6.47
C ALA A 636 -7.75 21.81 5.36
N LEU A 637 -6.90 20.82 5.71
CA LEU A 637 -6.38 19.85 4.73
C LEU A 637 -7.50 19.05 4.03
N ASN A 638 -8.71 19.00 4.58
CA ASN A 638 -9.88 18.43 3.89
C ASN A 638 -10.22 19.16 2.56
N MET A 639 -9.69 20.37 2.34
CA MET A 639 -9.76 21.05 1.04
C MET A 639 -8.93 20.35 -0.06
N LEU A 640 -7.94 19.51 0.29
CA LEU A 640 -7.07 18.77 -0.64
C LEU A 640 -7.79 17.57 -1.29
N THR A 641 -8.96 17.84 -1.88
CA THR A 641 -9.71 16.88 -2.68
C THR A 641 -8.89 16.41 -3.89
N PRO A 642 -9.13 15.18 -4.43
CA PRO A 642 -8.44 14.71 -5.62
C PRO A 642 -8.52 15.65 -6.84
N SER A 643 -9.59 16.46 -6.92
CA SER A 643 -9.75 17.55 -7.87
C SER A 643 -8.76 18.70 -7.66
N VAL A 644 -8.55 19.14 -6.42
CA VAL A 644 -7.59 20.21 -6.07
C VAL A 644 -6.15 19.72 -6.29
N VAL A 645 -5.80 18.52 -5.81
CA VAL A 645 -4.47 17.93 -6.03
C VAL A 645 -4.17 17.77 -7.53
N LYS A 646 -5.13 17.29 -8.33
CA LYS A 646 -4.98 17.20 -9.79
C LYS A 646 -4.86 18.57 -10.47
N ALA A 647 -5.56 19.59 -9.98
CA ALA A 647 -5.45 20.97 -10.47
C ALA A 647 -4.18 21.69 -10.00
N ALA A 648 -3.52 21.18 -8.96
CA ALA A 648 -2.20 21.62 -8.52
C ALA A 648 -1.08 21.01 -9.35
N ALA A 649 -1.22 19.76 -9.80
CA ALA A 649 -0.24 19.12 -10.68
C ALA A 649 -0.06 19.83 -12.05
N GLN A 650 -0.91 20.80 -12.41
CA GLN A 650 -0.74 21.67 -13.59
C GLN A 650 0.22 22.84 -13.36
N GLU A 651 0.68 23.05 -12.12
CA GLU A 651 1.76 23.98 -11.80
C GLU A 651 3.14 23.39 -12.11
N ILE A 652 3.25 22.09 -12.41
CA ILE A 652 4.47 21.44 -12.89
C ILE A 652 4.58 21.66 -14.40
N GLN A 653 5.50 22.51 -14.84
CA GLN A 653 5.67 22.97 -16.22
C GLN A 653 7.14 22.92 -16.66
N THR A 654 8.09 23.23 -15.77
CA THR A 654 9.54 23.15 -16.07
C THR A 654 10.22 21.94 -15.46
N GLY A 655 9.70 21.41 -14.35
CA GLY A 655 10.36 20.37 -13.57
C GLY A 655 11.53 20.88 -12.70
N ASP A 656 11.71 22.20 -12.59
CA ASP A 656 12.62 22.81 -11.60
C ASP A 656 12.19 22.39 -10.18
N ARG A 657 13.06 21.68 -9.45
CA ARG A 657 12.81 21.21 -8.09
C ARG A 657 13.62 21.99 -7.07
N VAL A 658 12.96 22.42 -6.00
CA VAL A 658 13.56 23.16 -4.87
C VAL A 658 13.16 22.48 -3.56
N SER A 659 14.15 22.10 -2.74
CA SER A 659 13.92 21.68 -1.35
C SER A 659 13.50 22.88 -0.53
N LEU A 660 12.51 22.73 0.35
CA LEU A 660 12.08 23.77 1.29
C LEU A 660 12.49 23.47 2.75
N ASP A 661 13.06 22.30 3.00
CA ASP A 661 13.68 21.96 4.29
C ASP A 661 15.06 22.62 4.40
N TRP A 662 15.25 23.43 5.44
CA TRP A 662 16.57 23.90 5.89
C TRP A 662 17.32 22.75 6.58
N TYR A 663 18.62 22.91 6.81
CA TYR A 663 19.42 21.85 7.45
C TYR A 663 18.99 21.65 8.90
N LEU A 664 18.81 20.39 9.34
CA LEU A 664 18.33 20.05 10.70
C LEU A 664 19.20 20.62 11.84
N ASN A 665 20.47 20.93 11.57
CA ASN A 665 21.40 21.61 12.49
C ASN A 665 21.36 23.16 12.43
N LEU A 666 20.39 23.74 11.72
CA LEU A 666 20.08 25.17 11.63
C LEU A 666 18.60 25.41 12.03
N PRO A 667 18.30 26.42 12.86
CA PRO A 667 19.24 27.29 13.57
C PRO A 667 20.10 26.51 14.58
N SER A 668 21.40 26.82 14.66
CA SER A 668 22.37 26.09 15.50
C SER A 668 22.03 26.14 16.99
N TYR A 669 21.33 27.21 17.40
CA TYR A 669 20.77 27.41 18.73
C TYR A 669 19.26 27.66 18.61
N PRO A 670 18.42 26.61 18.65
CA PRO A 670 16.97 26.76 18.50
C PRO A 670 16.34 27.63 19.58
N SER A 671 15.33 28.39 19.17
CA SER A 671 14.52 29.27 20.04
C SER A 671 13.67 28.48 21.04
N PHE A 672 12.98 29.20 21.94
CA PHE A 672 12.04 28.63 22.93
C PHE A 672 12.65 27.55 23.84
N ASN A 673 13.98 27.61 24.06
CA ASN A 673 14.77 26.63 24.81
C ASN A 673 14.66 25.18 24.29
N ARG A 674 14.34 24.99 23.00
CA ARG A 674 14.42 23.67 22.33
C ARG A 674 15.89 23.18 22.31
N PRO A 675 16.14 21.85 22.37
CA PRO A 675 17.49 21.31 22.21
C PRO A 675 17.96 21.43 20.75
N SER A 676 19.26 21.67 20.55
CA SER A 676 19.89 21.58 19.23
C SER A 676 19.92 20.13 18.73
N PHE A 677 19.84 19.95 17.41
CA PHE A 677 19.93 18.66 16.73
C PHE A 677 21.24 17.92 17.04
N SER A 678 21.15 16.60 17.22
CA SER A 678 22.28 15.70 17.38
C SER A 678 22.26 14.58 16.34
N TRP A 679 23.41 14.33 15.72
CA TRP A 679 23.64 13.26 14.75
C TRP A 679 24.85 12.43 15.17
N LYS A 680 24.76 11.12 14.95
CA LYS A 680 25.86 10.18 15.16
C LYS A 680 25.83 9.06 14.12
N MET A 681 26.75 9.12 13.17
CA MET A 681 27.08 8.00 12.29
C MET A 681 27.78 6.87 13.06
N ILE A 682 27.38 5.63 12.81
CA ILE A 682 27.97 4.40 13.34
C ILE A 682 28.36 3.49 12.19
N ASN A 683 29.66 3.48 11.88
CA ASN A 683 30.26 2.47 11.02
C ASN A 683 30.16 1.08 11.68
N LYS A 684 29.72 0.06 10.92
CA LYS A 684 29.59 -1.31 11.42
C LYS A 684 30.94 -2.05 11.36
N SER A 685 31.30 -2.74 12.43
CA SER A 685 32.40 -3.72 12.38
C SER A 685 31.96 -5.09 11.84
N HIS A 686 32.94 -5.84 11.32
CA HIS A 686 32.92 -7.30 11.23
C HIS A 686 33.05 -7.93 12.64
N PRO A 687 32.75 -9.22 12.82
CA PRO A 687 32.92 -9.92 14.10
C PRO A 687 34.36 -9.97 14.64
N ASP A 688 35.37 -9.71 13.80
CA ASP A 688 36.78 -9.57 14.17
C ASP A 688 37.17 -8.14 14.61
N GLY A 689 36.21 -7.21 14.61
CA GLY A 689 36.40 -5.81 14.96
C GLY A 689 36.74 -4.89 13.77
N THR A 690 37.15 -5.42 12.62
CA THR A 690 37.52 -4.60 11.45
C THR A 690 36.33 -3.83 10.90
N LYS A 691 36.55 -2.60 10.39
CA LYS A 691 35.49 -1.74 9.85
C LYS A 691 34.93 -2.29 8.52
N ARG A 692 33.61 -2.23 8.36
CA ARG A 692 32.91 -2.55 7.09
C ARG A 692 32.66 -1.27 6.31
N THR A 693 32.46 -1.38 5.00
CA THR A 693 31.85 -0.31 4.17
C THR A 693 30.33 -0.28 4.37
N VAL A 694 29.87 -0.10 5.61
CA VAL A 694 28.46 -0.01 6.01
C VAL A 694 28.36 0.95 7.19
N ASN A 695 27.51 1.98 7.07
CA ASN A 695 27.23 2.98 8.08
C ASN A 695 25.72 3.01 8.38
N ASP A 696 25.35 3.17 9.65
CA ASP A 696 24.00 3.54 10.06
C ASP A 696 24.05 4.92 10.74
N ASP A 697 23.01 5.73 10.60
CA ASP A 697 22.90 7.02 11.27
C ASP A 697 21.88 6.98 12.42
N HIS A 698 22.25 7.58 13.55
CA HIS A 698 21.35 7.86 14.66
C HIS A 698 21.13 9.37 14.76
N LEU A 699 19.86 9.76 14.90
CA LEU A 699 19.41 11.14 15.02
C LEU A 699 18.66 11.30 16.35
N ASP A 700 18.96 12.36 17.09
CA ASP A 700 18.24 12.76 18.31
C ASP A 700 17.99 14.27 18.25
N PHE A 701 16.72 14.66 18.16
CA PHE A 701 16.31 16.04 17.89
C PHE A 701 14.87 16.30 18.31
N ASN A 702 14.55 17.56 18.59
CA ASN A 702 13.17 18.02 18.72
C ASN A 702 12.61 18.33 17.33
N THR A 703 11.39 17.87 17.01
CA THR A 703 10.79 18.02 15.67
C THR A 703 10.44 19.46 15.25
N GLN A 704 10.81 20.45 16.06
CA GLN A 704 10.67 21.90 15.84
C GLN A 704 12.02 22.63 16.04
N CYS A 705 13.16 21.92 15.99
CA CYS A 705 14.50 22.51 16.14
C CYS A 705 15.07 23.15 14.86
N SER A 706 14.43 22.86 13.74
CA SER A 706 14.68 23.31 12.37
C SER A 706 13.32 23.27 11.64
N THR A 707 13.28 23.48 10.33
CA THR A 707 12.04 23.56 9.52
C THR A 707 10.99 22.55 9.97
N GLN A 708 9.78 23.03 10.32
CA GLN A 708 8.71 22.16 10.78
C GLN A 708 7.33 22.51 10.23
N TRP A 709 6.49 21.49 10.12
CA TRP A 709 5.04 21.62 10.25
C TRP A 709 4.64 21.44 11.71
N ASP A 710 3.97 22.43 12.29
CA ASP A 710 3.27 22.26 13.56
C ASP A 710 1.87 21.67 13.32
N GLY A 711 1.63 20.51 13.94
CA GLY A 711 0.35 19.80 13.89
C GLY A 711 -0.61 20.27 14.98
N PHE A 712 -1.87 19.88 14.89
CA PHE A 712 -2.95 20.37 15.76
C PHE A 712 -2.82 20.02 17.26
N ARG A 713 -1.78 19.26 17.64
CA ARG A 713 -1.35 19.00 19.01
C ARG A 713 -0.35 20.02 19.56
N HIS A 714 0.26 20.86 18.72
CA HIS A 714 1.30 21.81 19.12
C HIS A 714 0.75 22.91 20.02
N TYR A 715 -0.24 23.67 19.53
CA TYR A 715 -0.84 24.79 20.26
C TYR A 715 -2.37 24.71 20.29
N GLY A 716 -2.92 24.89 21.49
CA GLY A 716 -4.37 25.01 21.72
C GLY A 716 -4.73 26.34 22.37
N TYR A 717 -6.03 26.61 22.47
CA TYR A 717 -6.57 27.73 23.24
C TYR A 717 -6.24 27.57 24.73
N GLN A 718 -5.48 28.50 25.29
CA GLN A 718 -4.87 28.33 26.61
C GLN A 718 -5.89 28.48 27.76
N SER A 719 -6.86 29.40 27.65
CA SER A 719 -7.91 29.57 28.67
C SER A 719 -8.90 28.40 28.66
N ALA A 720 -9.37 28.01 27.47
CA ALA A 720 -10.28 26.88 27.29
C ALA A 720 -9.62 25.50 27.50
N LYS A 721 -8.29 25.42 27.40
CA LYS A 721 -7.47 24.19 27.43
C LYS A 721 -7.90 23.17 26.37
N LYS A 722 -8.14 23.68 25.15
CA LYS A 722 -8.66 22.92 24.00
C LYS A 722 -7.78 23.07 22.75
N TYR A 723 -7.50 21.94 22.12
CA TYR A 723 -6.90 21.79 20.80
C TYR A 723 -7.99 21.67 19.71
N TYR A 724 -7.57 21.49 18.45
CA TYR A 724 -8.49 21.36 17.31
C TYR A 724 -9.56 20.30 17.53
N GLY A 725 -10.78 20.55 17.05
CA GLY A 725 -11.94 19.68 17.25
C GLY A 725 -12.41 19.60 18.71
N GLY A 726 -12.01 20.54 19.57
CA GLY A 726 -12.40 20.58 20.97
C GLY A 726 -11.75 19.49 21.84
N ARG A 727 -10.61 18.92 21.42
CA ARG A 727 -9.85 17.92 22.19
C ARG A 727 -9.19 18.55 23.41
N SER A 728 -9.22 17.87 24.54
CA SER A 728 -8.55 18.29 25.78
C SER A 728 -7.12 17.73 25.85
N GLN A 729 -6.31 18.27 26.76
CA GLN A 729 -4.97 17.73 27.08
C GLN A 729 -4.99 16.20 27.30
N ALA A 730 -5.97 15.69 28.05
CA ALA A 730 -6.10 14.26 28.34
C ALA A 730 -6.39 13.42 27.08
N ASP A 731 -7.07 13.97 26.08
CA ASP A 731 -7.28 13.27 24.79
C ASP A 731 -5.95 13.16 24.00
N ILE A 732 -5.07 14.17 24.11
CA ILE A 732 -3.76 14.19 23.44
C ILE A 732 -2.78 13.22 24.12
N GLU A 733 -2.79 13.15 25.45
CA GLU A 733 -1.95 12.27 26.27
C GLU A 733 -2.37 10.78 26.22
N SER A 734 -3.67 10.50 26.10
CA SER A 734 -4.20 9.12 26.14
C SER A 734 -4.37 8.45 24.76
N SER A 735 -4.17 9.17 23.66
CA SER A 735 -4.47 8.66 22.32
C SER A 735 -3.59 9.28 21.23
N GLY A 736 -3.71 8.78 19.99
CA GLY A 736 -3.13 9.40 18.78
C GLY A 736 -4.04 10.40 18.06
N VAL A 737 -5.12 10.89 18.70
CA VAL A 737 -6.09 11.80 18.07
C VAL A 737 -5.45 13.08 17.53
N ILE A 738 -5.87 13.57 16.36
CA ILE A 738 -5.31 14.78 15.68
C ILE A 738 -3.76 14.82 15.54
N GLY A 739 -3.09 13.66 15.55
CA GLY A 739 -1.62 13.56 15.39
C GLY A 739 -1.15 13.84 13.96
N ILE A 740 0.09 14.30 13.80
CA ILE A 740 0.64 14.63 12.46
C ILE A 740 0.85 13.40 11.55
N ASP A 741 0.84 12.18 12.12
CA ASP A 741 0.73 10.94 11.36
C ASP A 741 -0.56 10.87 10.51
N ARG A 742 -1.63 11.56 10.91
CA ARG A 742 -2.88 11.64 10.13
C ARG A 742 -2.66 12.37 8.81
N VAL A 743 -1.88 13.44 8.83
CA VAL A 743 -1.47 14.18 7.63
C VAL A 743 -0.68 13.26 6.69
N ALA A 744 0.34 12.58 7.23
CA ALA A 744 1.16 11.64 6.47
C ALA A 744 0.41 10.36 6.01
N HIS A 745 -0.70 10.00 6.67
CA HIS A 745 -1.60 8.92 6.27
C HIS A 745 -2.62 9.37 5.21
N ALA A 746 -3.04 10.63 5.21
CA ALA A 746 -3.97 11.21 4.23
C ALA A 746 -3.32 11.45 2.85
N GLY A 747 -2.00 11.33 2.75
CA GLY A 747 -1.22 11.59 1.52
C GLY A 747 -0.21 12.73 1.66
N GLY A 748 -0.07 13.32 2.85
CA GLY A 748 0.73 14.52 3.07
C GLY A 748 0.03 15.79 2.56
N ILE A 749 0.81 16.85 2.43
CA ILE A 749 0.38 18.13 1.86
C ILE A 749 0.84 18.13 0.39
N THR A 750 -0.10 17.89 -0.52
CA THR A 750 0.14 17.90 -1.97
C THR A 750 -0.80 18.90 -2.64
N THR A 751 -0.29 20.08 -2.98
CA THR A 751 -1.13 21.20 -3.45
C THR A 751 -0.36 22.19 -4.32
N ARG A 752 -1.02 23.31 -4.69
CA ARG A 752 -0.35 24.50 -5.21
C ARG A 752 0.03 25.40 -4.05
N ALA A 753 1.25 25.94 -4.10
CA ALA A 753 1.63 27.07 -3.25
C ALA A 753 1.52 28.40 -4.00
N VAL A 754 1.22 29.45 -3.23
CA VAL A 754 1.31 30.87 -3.62
C VAL A 754 2.52 31.45 -2.90
N ILE A 755 3.42 32.08 -3.66
CA ILE A 755 4.72 32.55 -3.19
C ILE A 755 4.66 34.07 -2.99
N LEU A 756 4.92 34.54 -1.77
CA LEU A 756 5.03 35.97 -1.42
C LEU A 756 6.43 36.26 -0.89
N ASP A 757 7.09 37.26 -1.47
CA ASP A 757 8.50 37.63 -1.17
C ASP A 757 8.57 39.06 -0.62
N TYR A 758 8.59 39.20 0.71
CA TYR A 758 8.44 40.48 1.39
C TYR A 758 9.67 41.41 1.27
N PRO A 759 10.93 40.93 1.42
CA PRO A 759 12.10 41.76 1.13
C PRO A 759 12.07 42.35 -0.28
N ARG A 760 11.80 41.52 -1.29
CA ARG A 760 11.79 41.95 -2.70
C ARG A 760 10.59 42.84 -3.05
N TYR A 761 9.48 42.74 -2.30
CA TYR A 761 8.38 43.71 -2.38
C TYR A 761 8.84 45.10 -1.91
N LEU A 762 9.51 45.20 -0.76
CA LEU A 762 10.03 46.48 -0.26
C LEU A 762 11.09 47.08 -1.18
N GLU A 763 11.99 46.25 -1.73
CA GLU A 763 12.96 46.66 -2.77
C GLU A 763 12.26 47.30 -3.98
N ARG A 764 11.14 46.73 -4.46
CA ARG A 764 10.35 47.30 -5.57
C ARG A 764 9.58 48.58 -5.19
N LYS A 765 9.29 48.78 -3.90
CA LYS A 765 8.72 50.05 -3.38
C LYS A 765 9.77 51.15 -3.19
N GLY A 766 11.06 50.81 -3.18
CA GLY A 766 12.14 51.73 -2.83
C GLY A 766 12.23 52.00 -1.33
N GLU A 767 11.75 51.07 -0.49
CA GLU A 767 11.93 51.10 0.96
C GLU A 767 13.29 50.51 1.37
N GLU A 768 13.69 50.71 2.64
CA GLU A 768 14.97 50.22 3.17
C GLU A 768 15.05 48.67 3.22
N GLU A 769 16.25 48.10 3.11
CA GLU A 769 16.44 46.64 3.24
C GLU A 769 15.89 46.17 4.59
N VAL A 770 14.89 45.28 4.54
CA VAL A 770 14.31 44.73 5.75
C VAL A 770 15.29 43.83 6.48
N TYR A 771 15.55 44.11 7.75
CA TYR A 771 16.23 43.21 8.67
C TYR A 771 15.20 42.39 9.46
N CYS A 772 15.41 41.09 9.60
CA CYS A 772 14.35 40.18 10.07
C CYS A 772 14.38 39.89 11.57
N MET A 773 15.47 40.22 12.27
CA MET A 773 15.62 40.02 13.73
C MET A 773 15.09 41.24 14.53
N GLN A 774 13.91 41.75 14.16
CA GLN A 774 13.25 42.88 14.83
C GLN A 774 11.73 42.66 14.92
N ALA A 775 11.10 43.25 15.94
CA ALA A 775 9.65 43.18 16.13
C ALA A 775 8.89 44.12 15.17
N LYS A 776 8.82 43.74 13.88
CA LYS A 776 7.96 44.35 12.85
C LYS A 776 6.90 43.35 12.38
N SER A 777 5.68 43.82 12.10
CA SER A 777 4.57 42.97 11.67
C SER A 777 4.10 43.27 10.24
N ILE A 778 3.93 42.26 9.40
CA ILE A 778 3.28 42.37 8.09
C ILE A 778 1.76 42.32 8.28
N GLY A 779 1.04 43.33 7.81
CA GLY A 779 -0.42 43.40 7.88
C GLY A 779 -1.14 42.83 6.65
N ALA A 780 -2.44 42.55 6.80
CA ALA A 780 -3.30 42.04 5.73
C ALA A 780 -3.34 42.98 4.52
N GLU A 781 -3.29 44.29 4.76
CA GLU A 781 -3.24 45.33 3.74
C GLU A 781 -2.00 45.20 2.84
N VAL A 782 -0.87 44.78 3.39
CA VAL A 782 0.38 44.53 2.64
C VAL A 782 0.31 43.20 1.90
N LEU A 783 -0.16 42.14 2.57
CA LEU A 783 -0.30 40.81 1.95
C LEU A 783 -1.27 40.82 0.75
N ASP A 784 -2.35 41.59 0.83
CA ASP A 784 -3.31 41.82 -0.25
C ASP A 784 -2.72 42.68 -1.40
N GLU A 785 -1.83 43.63 -1.11
CA GLU A 785 -1.10 44.35 -2.14
C GLU A 785 -0.06 43.47 -2.84
N MET A 786 0.70 42.65 -2.09
CA MET A 786 1.64 41.69 -2.65
C MET A 786 0.95 40.66 -3.55
N LEU A 787 -0.24 40.16 -3.18
CA LEU A 787 -1.04 39.30 -4.06
C LEU A 787 -1.40 40.00 -5.38
N LYS A 788 -1.88 41.26 -5.33
CA LYS A 788 -2.25 42.02 -6.52
C LYS A 788 -1.07 42.26 -7.45
N GLU A 789 0.10 42.60 -6.90
CA GLU A 789 1.32 42.78 -7.68
C GLU A 789 1.81 41.46 -8.29
N SER A 790 1.69 40.34 -7.56
CA SER A 790 2.09 39.00 -8.03
C SER A 790 1.27 38.49 -9.22
N GLY A 791 0.10 39.09 -9.48
CA GLY A 791 -0.89 38.62 -10.46
C GLY A 791 -1.64 37.34 -10.06
N VAL A 792 -1.34 36.75 -8.91
CA VAL A 792 -1.92 35.48 -8.47
C VAL A 792 -3.27 35.70 -7.79
N LYS A 793 -4.25 34.89 -8.19
CA LYS A 793 -5.48 34.70 -7.42
C LYS A 793 -5.42 33.37 -6.65
N PRO A 794 -5.46 33.38 -5.30
CA PRO A 794 -5.62 32.19 -4.49
C PRO A 794 -6.92 31.42 -4.77
N ARG A 795 -6.95 30.15 -4.35
CA ARG A 795 -8.12 29.27 -4.38
C ARG A 795 -8.11 28.33 -3.17
N ASP A 796 -9.28 27.82 -2.82
CA ASP A 796 -9.47 26.83 -1.76
C ASP A 796 -8.46 25.68 -1.86
N GLY A 797 -7.72 25.45 -0.78
CA GLY A 797 -6.71 24.38 -0.70
C GLY A 797 -5.29 24.77 -1.12
N ASP A 798 -5.05 26.02 -1.55
CA ASP A 798 -3.69 26.52 -1.75
C ASP A 798 -2.90 26.59 -0.42
N LEU A 799 -1.57 26.51 -0.51
CA LEU A 799 -0.60 26.79 0.54
C LEU A 799 -0.04 28.22 0.38
N LEU A 800 0.03 29.01 1.45
CA LEU A 800 0.82 30.24 1.44
C LEU A 800 2.28 29.95 1.81
N LEU A 801 3.23 30.40 1.00
CA LEU A 801 4.66 30.47 1.32
C LEU A 801 5.09 31.94 1.37
N LEU A 802 5.34 32.46 2.57
CA LEU A 802 5.73 33.85 2.82
C LEU A 802 7.20 33.93 3.25
N ARG A 803 8.05 34.46 2.38
CA ARG A 803 9.45 34.78 2.70
C ARG A 803 9.52 36.14 3.38
N THR A 804 10.01 36.15 4.61
CA THR A 804 10.28 37.33 5.43
C THR A 804 11.72 37.84 5.27
N GLY A 805 12.68 36.95 4.99
CA GLY A 805 14.13 37.20 4.90
C GLY A 805 14.94 36.64 6.08
N PHE A 806 14.34 35.80 6.94
CA PHE A 806 14.96 35.33 8.18
C PHE A 806 16.16 34.41 7.95
N THR A 807 16.08 33.43 7.05
CA THR A 807 17.19 32.49 6.79
C THR A 807 18.41 33.24 6.24
N ARG A 808 18.19 34.10 5.23
CA ARG A 808 19.19 35.06 4.71
C ARG A 808 19.89 35.85 5.82
N ASP A 809 19.14 36.36 6.80
CA ASP A 809 19.72 37.17 7.87
C ASP A 809 20.38 36.34 8.96
N TYR A 810 19.87 35.15 9.28
CA TYR A 810 20.50 34.23 10.24
C TYR A 810 21.84 33.69 9.72
N GLU A 811 21.94 33.41 8.41
CA GLU A 811 23.17 32.88 7.83
C GLU A 811 24.30 33.91 7.76
N LYS A 812 23.99 35.21 7.68
CA LYS A 812 24.96 36.31 7.81
C LYS A 812 25.60 36.40 9.21
N LEU A 813 24.97 35.88 10.27
CA LEU A 813 25.42 36.03 11.67
C LEU A 813 26.58 35.11 12.05
N GLY A 814 27.48 35.59 12.90
CA GLY A 814 28.55 34.80 13.53
C GLY A 814 28.05 33.89 14.66
N GLU A 815 28.90 32.95 15.13
CA GLU A 815 28.49 31.95 16.12
C GLU A 815 28.06 32.58 17.46
N GLU A 816 28.77 33.61 17.94
CA GLU A 816 28.43 34.33 19.17
C GLU A 816 27.08 35.06 19.06
N GLU A 817 26.76 35.61 17.89
CA GLU A 817 25.50 36.30 17.63
C GLU A 817 24.33 35.31 17.56
N ARG A 818 24.52 34.19 16.83
CA ARG A 818 23.56 33.07 16.78
C ARG A 818 23.30 32.49 18.16
N ARG A 819 24.31 32.45 19.03
CA ARG A 819 24.20 32.02 20.44
C ARG A 819 23.45 33.05 21.27
N ALA A 820 23.77 34.34 21.14
CA ALA A 820 23.09 35.43 21.83
C ALA A 820 21.61 35.58 21.44
N LEU A 821 21.20 35.17 20.23
CA LEU A 821 19.79 35.08 19.83
C LEU A 821 18.97 34.08 20.67
N LYS A 822 19.60 33.04 21.23
CA LYS A 822 18.92 32.09 22.14
C LYS A 822 18.72 32.67 23.55
N GLU A 823 19.59 33.58 23.97
CA GLU A 823 19.58 34.18 25.32
C GLU A 823 18.69 35.42 25.42
N LYS A 824 18.45 36.10 24.29
CA LYS A 824 17.54 37.26 24.18
C LYS A 824 16.08 36.80 24.04
N ALA A 825 15.16 37.67 24.44
CA ALA A 825 13.75 37.49 24.09
C ALA A 825 13.59 37.58 22.55
N PRO A 826 12.82 36.66 21.92
CA PRO A 826 12.73 36.60 20.47
C PRO A 826 12.07 37.86 19.90
N GLN A 827 12.73 38.47 18.91
CA GLN A 827 12.22 39.59 18.13
C GLN A 827 12.41 39.23 16.67
N PHE A 828 11.31 38.85 16.00
CA PHE A 828 11.33 38.33 14.64
C PHE A 828 10.20 38.95 13.85
N LEU A 829 10.49 39.26 12.59
CA LEU A 829 9.50 39.75 11.65
C LEU A 829 8.57 38.61 11.21
N GLY A 830 7.26 38.87 11.21
CA GLY A 830 6.23 37.89 10.84
C GLY A 830 4.89 38.59 10.58
N VAL A 831 3.81 37.85 10.38
CA VAL A 831 2.48 38.46 10.18
C VAL A 831 1.90 39.03 11.49
N ARG A 832 0.99 40.01 11.37
CA ARG A 832 0.32 40.66 12.50
C ARG A 832 -0.82 39.81 13.05
N SER A 833 -0.87 39.60 14.36
CA SER A 833 -1.88 38.76 15.03
C SER A 833 -3.22 39.48 15.24
N ASP A 834 -3.87 39.90 14.15
CA ASP A 834 -5.12 40.68 14.17
C ASP A 834 -6.28 40.06 13.37
N GLU A 835 -7.47 40.66 13.48
CA GLU A 835 -8.68 40.21 12.79
C GLU A 835 -8.58 40.35 11.26
N GLY A 836 -7.77 41.29 10.76
CA GLY A 836 -7.55 41.53 9.34
C GLY A 836 -6.76 40.40 8.68
N VAL A 837 -5.64 39.99 9.29
CA VAL A 837 -4.79 38.89 8.80
C VAL A 837 -5.55 37.57 8.87
N LEU A 838 -6.26 37.30 9.99
CA LEU A 838 -7.12 36.12 10.09
C LEU A 838 -8.20 36.10 9.01
N LYS A 839 -8.89 37.22 8.80
CA LYS A 839 -9.90 37.35 7.75
C LYS A 839 -9.31 37.13 6.36
N TRP A 840 -8.15 37.70 6.07
CA TRP A 840 -7.46 37.56 4.79
C TRP A 840 -6.99 36.11 4.54
N ILE A 841 -6.49 35.39 5.56
CA ILE A 841 -6.16 33.95 5.44
C ILE A 841 -7.41 33.14 5.08
N TRP A 842 -8.52 33.40 5.77
CA TRP A 842 -9.78 32.68 5.58
C TRP A 842 -10.43 32.96 4.22
N GLU A 843 -10.55 34.23 3.82
CA GLU A 843 -11.22 34.64 2.58
C GLU A 843 -10.44 34.27 1.31
N ASN A 844 -9.14 33.99 1.41
CA ASN A 844 -8.33 33.45 0.31
C ASN A 844 -8.29 31.91 0.25
N GLY A 845 -8.88 31.21 1.21
CA GLY A 845 -9.04 29.74 1.18
C GLY A 845 -7.75 28.94 1.44
N PHE A 846 -6.74 29.54 2.09
CA PHE A 846 -5.49 28.84 2.40
C PHE A 846 -5.71 27.72 3.42
N MET A 847 -5.30 26.48 3.08
CA MET A 847 -5.43 25.32 3.96
C MET A 847 -4.24 25.14 4.92
N ALA A 848 -3.10 25.74 4.58
CA ALA A 848 -1.90 25.84 5.39
C ALA A 848 -1.17 27.13 5.04
N VAL A 849 -0.37 27.63 5.97
CA VAL A 849 0.47 28.82 5.82
C VAL A 849 1.87 28.50 6.33
N ALA A 850 2.92 28.98 5.66
CA ALA A 850 4.28 28.79 6.12
C ALA A 850 5.20 29.99 5.81
N SER A 851 6.27 30.10 6.60
CA SER A 851 7.32 31.11 6.43
C SER A 851 8.70 30.57 6.80
N ASP A 852 9.72 31.33 6.44
CA ASP A 852 11.12 31.18 6.83
C ASP A 852 11.44 31.65 8.27
N ALA A 853 10.54 32.40 8.92
CA ALA A 853 10.70 32.87 10.29
C ALA A 853 10.53 31.73 11.35
N PRO A 854 11.14 31.85 12.57
CA PRO A 854 10.96 30.92 13.69
C PRO A 854 9.61 31.03 14.42
N SER A 855 8.76 31.93 13.96
CA SER A 855 7.34 31.98 14.25
C SER A 855 6.63 32.61 13.05
N PHE A 856 5.51 32.05 12.59
CA PHE A 856 4.79 32.61 11.44
C PHE A 856 4.25 34.03 11.72
N GLU A 857 3.81 34.28 12.95
CA GLU A 857 3.47 35.61 13.45
C GLU A 857 4.67 36.33 14.08
N MET A 858 4.60 37.67 14.14
CA MET A 858 5.68 38.51 14.70
C MET A 858 6.03 38.12 16.14
N ALA A 859 7.32 37.96 16.42
CA ALA A 859 7.84 37.84 17.78
C ALA A 859 8.29 39.23 18.33
N PRO A 860 8.08 39.54 19.62
CA PRO A 860 7.69 38.63 20.71
C PRO A 860 6.19 38.31 20.72
N LEU A 861 5.87 37.02 20.70
CA LEU A 861 4.52 36.47 20.52
C LEU A 861 3.45 37.02 21.49
N VAL A 862 3.85 37.33 22.73
CA VAL A 862 2.97 37.91 23.75
C VAL A 862 3.63 39.14 24.33
N GLY A 863 2.96 40.28 24.24
CA GLY A 863 3.46 41.55 24.76
C GLY A 863 2.38 42.65 24.78
N PRO A 864 2.76 43.92 25.02
CA PRO A 864 1.81 45.03 25.10
C PRO A 864 0.97 45.25 23.84
N HIS A 865 1.49 44.88 22.67
CA HIS A 865 0.79 45.03 21.39
C HIS A 865 -0.33 43.99 21.18
N THR A 866 -0.15 42.76 21.68
CA THR A 866 -1.13 41.68 21.60
C THR A 866 -2.12 41.68 22.78
N ALA A 867 -1.69 42.17 23.95
CA ALA A 867 -2.46 42.14 25.20
C ALA A 867 -3.93 42.62 25.09
N PRO A 868 -4.86 42.05 25.90
CA PRO A 868 -6.28 42.46 25.88
C PRO A 868 -6.51 43.96 26.04
N GLY A 869 -7.40 44.52 25.22
CA GLY A 869 -7.64 45.96 25.07
C GLY A 869 -6.89 46.61 23.90
N ASN A 870 -6.16 45.85 23.08
CA ASN A 870 -5.39 46.37 21.94
C ASN A 870 -5.94 45.87 20.59
N LEU A 871 -5.25 44.93 19.91
CA LEU A 871 -5.62 44.44 18.57
C LEU A 871 -7.03 43.80 18.50
N TRP A 872 -7.58 43.40 19.64
CA TRP A 872 -8.85 42.69 19.76
C TRP A 872 -9.83 43.39 20.72
N ALA A 873 -9.64 44.70 20.92
CA ALA A 873 -10.44 45.50 21.84
C ALA A 873 -11.96 45.34 21.60
N GLU A 874 -12.72 45.38 22.70
CA GLU A 874 -14.19 45.25 22.74
C GLU A 874 -14.74 43.87 22.32
N LYS A 875 -13.92 42.94 21.82
CA LYS A 875 -14.35 41.58 21.42
C LYS A 875 -14.55 40.68 22.65
N PRO A 876 -15.74 40.10 22.91
CA PRO A 876 -16.00 39.28 24.10
C PRO A 876 -15.03 38.11 24.36
N TRP A 877 -14.46 37.53 23.30
CA TRP A 877 -13.57 36.37 23.35
C TRP A 877 -12.08 36.72 23.52
N GLU A 878 -11.70 38.00 23.47
CA GLU A 878 -10.31 38.47 23.65
C GLU A 878 -9.70 37.93 24.97
N LYS A 879 -10.52 37.80 26.01
CA LYS A 879 -10.13 37.30 27.34
C LYS A 879 -9.98 35.78 27.42
N GLU A 880 -10.37 35.05 26.37
CA GLU A 880 -10.23 33.59 26.26
C GLU A 880 -8.94 33.18 25.53
N LEU A 881 -8.29 34.12 24.83
CA LEU A 881 -7.04 33.93 24.09
C LEU A 881 -5.84 34.32 24.96
N GLN A 882 -4.79 33.50 25.00
CA GLN A 882 -3.52 33.96 25.59
C GLN A 882 -3.04 35.21 24.85
N GLY A 883 -2.68 36.23 25.62
CA GLY A 883 -2.17 37.49 25.08
C GLY A 883 -3.16 38.15 24.13
N GLY A 884 -4.47 38.15 24.41
CA GLY A 884 -5.49 38.89 23.66
C GLY A 884 -5.84 38.33 22.27
N GLY A 885 -4.90 37.73 21.54
CA GLY A 885 -5.18 37.23 20.19
C GLY A 885 -4.03 36.60 19.41
N LEU A 886 -3.18 35.79 20.06
CA LEU A 886 -2.12 35.04 19.36
C LEU A 886 -2.69 34.22 18.17
N LEU A 887 -2.12 34.42 16.98
CA LEU A 887 -2.58 33.85 15.71
C LEU A 887 -2.54 32.32 15.74
N HIS A 888 -1.49 31.74 16.33
CA HIS A 888 -1.29 30.30 16.51
C HIS A 888 -2.49 29.61 17.19
N GLN A 889 -3.16 30.25 18.15
CA GLN A 889 -4.35 29.68 18.81
C GLN A 889 -5.54 29.56 17.86
N VAL A 890 -5.74 30.54 16.97
CA VAL A 890 -6.92 30.64 16.11
C VAL A 890 -6.72 29.83 14.83
N VAL A 891 -5.58 30.00 14.15
CA VAL A 891 -5.27 29.30 12.89
C VAL A 891 -5.13 27.79 13.11
N LEU A 892 -4.25 27.39 14.04
CA LEU A 892 -3.97 25.97 14.29
C LEU A 892 -5.02 25.32 15.21
N GLY A 893 -5.23 25.88 16.40
CA GLY A 893 -6.14 25.33 17.41
C GLY A 893 -7.63 25.54 17.08
N GLY A 894 -7.98 26.67 16.48
CA GLY A 894 -9.37 27.02 16.13
C GLY A 894 -9.83 26.48 14.79
N TRP A 895 -9.05 26.72 13.73
CA TRP A 895 -9.48 26.47 12.34
C TRP A 895 -8.93 25.17 11.75
N GLY A 896 -7.85 24.63 12.31
CA GLY A 896 -7.18 23.44 11.76
C GLY A 896 -6.43 23.75 10.46
N VAL A 897 -5.95 24.99 10.31
CA VAL A 897 -5.00 25.39 9.27
C VAL A 897 -3.61 25.13 9.81
N MET A 898 -2.78 24.38 9.07
CA MET A 898 -1.42 24.06 9.52
C MET A 898 -0.48 25.25 9.38
N ILE A 899 0.48 25.35 10.30
CA ILE A 899 1.51 26.40 10.32
C ILE A 899 2.87 25.75 10.06
N GLY A 900 3.62 26.31 9.11
CA GLY A 900 4.99 25.92 8.79
C GLY A 900 5.98 27.03 9.15
N GLU A 901 7.08 26.67 9.80
CA GLU A 901 8.07 27.64 10.29
C GLU A 901 9.49 27.22 9.87
N MET A 902 10.39 28.20 9.75
CA MET A 902 11.78 28.02 9.31
C MET A 902 11.95 27.29 7.97
N PHE A 903 11.02 27.46 7.02
CA PHE A 903 11.16 26.94 5.65
C PHE A 903 12.28 27.68 4.90
N ASP A 904 13.15 26.96 4.19
CA ASP A 904 14.09 27.61 3.26
C ASP A 904 13.33 28.07 2.01
N LEU A 905 13.09 29.38 1.94
CA LEU A 905 12.40 30.03 0.84
C LEU A 905 13.34 30.86 -0.05
N GLU A 906 14.66 30.88 0.19
CA GLU A 906 15.60 31.70 -0.58
C GLU A 906 15.65 31.23 -2.04
N ARG A 907 16.07 29.97 -2.26
CA ARG A 907 16.15 29.35 -3.59
C ARG A 907 14.78 29.24 -4.27
N LEU A 908 13.70 29.18 -3.49
CA LEU A 908 12.33 29.22 -4.00
C LEU A 908 12.03 30.60 -4.61
N CYS A 909 12.29 31.69 -3.88
CA CYS A 909 12.04 33.05 -4.35
C CYS A 909 13.00 33.47 -5.46
N GLU A 910 14.23 32.94 -5.52
CA GLU A 910 15.10 33.05 -6.70
C GLU A 910 14.51 32.35 -7.93
N THR A 911 14.03 31.12 -7.78
CA THR A 911 13.45 30.33 -8.88
C THR A 911 12.13 30.94 -9.38
N SER A 912 11.27 31.38 -8.45
CA SER A 912 10.04 32.15 -8.69
C SER A 912 10.32 33.38 -9.56
N GLN A 913 11.36 34.15 -9.21
CA GLN A 913 11.78 35.36 -9.94
C GLN A 913 12.39 35.03 -11.31
N ARG A 914 13.24 34.00 -11.42
CA ARG A 914 13.84 33.53 -12.68
C ARG A 914 12.79 33.05 -13.68
N LEU A 915 11.74 32.38 -13.21
CA LEU A 915 10.66 31.84 -14.04
C LEU A 915 9.49 32.82 -14.26
N GLY A 916 9.47 33.95 -13.55
CA GLY A 916 8.36 34.90 -13.57
C GLY A 916 7.04 34.32 -13.05
N ARG A 917 7.10 33.35 -12.11
CA ARG A 917 5.94 32.60 -11.61
C ARG A 917 5.88 32.56 -10.10
N ASN A 918 4.87 33.21 -9.52
CA ASN A 918 4.62 33.26 -8.08
C ASN A 918 3.74 32.09 -7.57
N THR A 919 3.70 30.98 -8.32
CA THR A 919 2.99 29.73 -7.96
C THR A 919 3.78 28.51 -8.41
N CYS A 920 3.71 27.44 -7.61
CA CYS A 920 4.34 26.15 -7.88
C CYS A 920 3.50 25.00 -7.31
N PHE A 921 3.80 23.75 -7.69
CA PHE A 921 3.31 22.58 -6.97
C PHE A 921 4.20 22.33 -5.75
N VAL A 922 3.62 21.95 -4.61
CA VAL A 922 4.34 21.53 -3.41
C VAL A 922 3.88 20.14 -3.00
N SER A 923 4.85 19.27 -2.71
CA SER A 923 4.66 17.98 -2.06
C SER A 923 5.46 17.95 -0.77
N SER A 924 4.80 17.68 0.35
CA SER A 924 5.40 17.55 1.68
C SER A 924 4.76 16.37 2.42
N VAL A 925 5.59 15.51 3.03
CA VAL A 925 5.13 14.31 3.73
C VAL A 925 5.81 14.22 5.11
N PRO A 926 5.11 14.63 6.19
CA PRO A 926 5.60 14.51 7.56
C PRO A 926 6.04 13.09 7.96
N LEU A 927 6.91 13.02 8.96
CA LEU A 927 7.33 11.77 9.59
C LEU A 927 6.13 11.05 10.20
N LYS A 928 6.03 9.74 9.97
CA LYS A 928 4.92 8.88 10.44
C LYS A 928 5.08 8.49 11.92
N VAL A 929 5.21 9.50 12.79
CA VAL A 929 5.29 9.35 14.26
C VAL A 929 3.85 9.31 14.82
N PRO A 930 3.36 8.15 15.32
CA PRO A 930 1.96 8.03 15.74
C PRO A 930 1.62 8.96 16.91
N GLY A 931 0.59 9.81 16.75
CA GLY A 931 0.25 10.84 17.72
C GLY A 931 1.25 12.01 17.79
N GLY A 932 2.13 12.13 16.79
CA GLY A 932 3.20 13.14 16.75
C GLY A 932 2.68 14.57 16.77
N VAL A 933 3.43 15.46 17.42
CA VAL A 933 3.00 16.85 17.70
C VAL A 933 3.30 17.79 16.52
N ALA A 934 4.50 17.66 15.96
CA ALA A 934 5.05 18.43 14.85
C ALA A 934 6.07 17.55 14.12
N SER A 935 6.54 17.97 12.94
CA SER A 935 7.48 17.18 12.13
C SER A 935 8.29 18.07 11.18
N PRO A 936 9.56 17.72 10.87
CA PRO A 936 10.18 18.13 9.61
C PRO A 936 9.26 17.84 8.43
N PRO A 937 9.16 18.73 7.44
CA PRO A 937 8.12 18.63 6.43
C PRO A 937 8.48 17.73 5.24
N ASN A 938 9.77 17.50 4.95
CA ASN A 938 10.22 16.78 3.74
C ASN A 938 9.51 17.31 2.49
N ALA A 939 9.64 18.62 2.29
CA ALA A 939 8.90 19.46 1.36
C ALA A 939 9.73 19.83 0.13
N VAL A 940 9.13 19.62 -1.04
CA VAL A 940 9.72 19.98 -2.34
C VAL A 940 8.71 20.81 -3.12
N ALA A 941 9.14 21.99 -3.56
CA ALA A 941 8.47 22.77 -4.58
C ALA A 941 8.91 22.32 -5.98
N ILE A 942 7.97 22.32 -6.93
CA ILE A 942 8.16 21.93 -8.33
C ILE A 942 7.44 22.94 -9.23
N PHE A 943 8.15 23.53 -10.19
CA PHE A 943 7.61 24.46 -11.18
C PHE A 943 7.39 23.80 -12.55
#